data_AF-A0A348S515-F1
#
_entry.id   AF-A0A348S515-F1
#
_cell.length_a   1.000
_cell.length_b   1.000
_cell.length_c   1.000
_cell.angle_alpha   90.00
_cell.angle_beta   90.00
_cell.angle_gamma   90.00
#
_symmetry.space_group_name_H-M   'P 1'
#
loop_
_entity.id
_entity.type
_entity.pdbx_description
1 polymer ?
#
loop_
_entity_poly.entity_id
_entity_poly.type
_entity_poly.pdbx_seq_one_letter_code
_entity_poly.pdbx_strand_id
1 'polypeptide(L)'
;MISPFHFMHVTAFLITGTLVSAIPLTSAQNHEPSTIPETRELTIEGDIASTLVSGVDRFLLKKLKESVKARKQHWSRDFSSAEAYQRSIQVNRAKLADLLGLKDQRVAYTHPKYDLEINEKSAVYMKTGAFDAYKIKWPVVGDVVAEGLMLVPNLLTFRKTEIQVAPEFTAAYKERASHDSFYTAAHVIALPDADQTPEQLAGLAPGIAPESQFARRLAESGCRVIIPDLISRKMTRRQSDYGGWGSELSQREYLYRSAYEMGRHIAGYEVQTVLSLVDWIESHQGPERRRIGVMGYGEGGMIALYAGALDPRINTVGVSGYFGPRENIWEQPISRNIFGLLEQFGDAELATLIVPRSLVIEAAPGPVADLPGKGGAPAKLAGPDPGDVYTEVKRARQLLASYVDEIPIRLILGSGLPFGSEPALEVFLDNLRLGLKPGPNKPITPSIPDTTAFEDRQQRLIAAWDQHTQQTLMRSSYVRKEFMKSLNTSSISSFEETIEPYRDIYRDEIIGHFNDPLLPMNPRTRQTYEGENWTGYEVVLDVFEDVIAYGILCLPNDLKKGEKRPVVVCQHGLEGRPRDILQGDHQAYHDFASKLASRGFITFSPQNLYIFQDRFRTLQRKAYPLKKTLFSIIVPQHQQILNWLKTLPNVDAERMAFYGLSYGGKSAMRIPALVKDYCLSICSADFNDWVWKNASTVTPYSYVWSGEYEIFEFNLGSTFNYSEMAALIAPRPFMVERGHFDGVAPDERVAYEFAKVRHLYQAKLGMGDRCEIEWFPGPHTINGKGTFEFLHKHLNWPLPRN
;
A
#
# COMPACT_ATOMS: atom_id res chain seq x y z
N MET A 1 9.02 38.24 -2.09
CA MET A 1 10.33 38.28 -2.78
C MET A 1 10.44 37.01 -3.61
N ILE A 2 9.77 36.97 -4.77
CA ILE A 2 10.30 37.12 -6.14
C ILE A 2 11.30 35.99 -6.51
N SER A 3 10.76 34.98 -7.19
CA SER A 3 11.42 33.97 -8.05
C SER A 3 12.01 34.64 -9.31
N PRO A 4 12.98 34.04 -10.02
CA PRO A 4 12.56 33.28 -11.22
C PRO A 4 13.40 32.03 -11.55
N PHE A 5 12.68 30.97 -11.91
CA PHE A 5 13.10 29.97 -12.90
C PHE A 5 13.11 30.59 -14.31
N HIS A 6 14.04 30.16 -15.17
CA HIS A 6 13.98 30.42 -16.61
C HIS A 6 14.16 29.10 -17.40
N PHE A 7 13.16 28.79 -18.21
CA PHE A 7 13.22 27.87 -19.34
C PHE A 7 14.08 28.50 -20.45
N MET A 8 14.91 27.72 -21.15
CA MET A 8 15.52 28.16 -22.40
C MET A 8 15.21 27.20 -23.55
N HIS A 9 14.79 27.81 -24.65
CA HIS A 9 14.40 27.25 -25.92
C HIS A 9 15.58 26.66 -26.70
N VAL A 10 15.25 25.65 -27.50
CA VAL A 10 16.04 25.09 -28.59
C VAL A 10 16.22 26.14 -29.70
N THR A 11 17.44 26.33 -30.18
CA THR A 11 17.69 26.97 -31.48
C THR A 11 18.90 26.34 -32.15
N ALA A 12 18.70 25.93 -33.41
CA ALA A 12 19.68 25.32 -34.29
C ALA A 12 20.80 26.30 -34.66
N PHE A 13 22.02 25.79 -34.82
CA PHE A 13 23.11 26.53 -35.47
C PHE A 13 23.78 25.72 -36.57
N LEU A 14 24.04 26.44 -37.66
CA LEU A 14 24.59 26.02 -38.93
C LEU A 14 26.04 25.52 -38.85
N ILE A 15 26.32 24.65 -39.82
CA ILE A 15 27.62 24.13 -40.23
C ILE A 15 28.48 25.24 -40.86
N THR A 16 29.71 25.40 -40.38
CA THR A 16 30.81 25.97 -41.17
C THR A 16 32.06 25.14 -40.93
N GLY A 17 32.58 24.55 -42.02
CA GLY A 17 33.77 23.71 -42.02
C GLY A 17 35.06 24.52 -42.03
N THR A 18 36.07 23.97 -41.37
CA THR A 18 37.48 24.35 -41.53
C THR A 18 38.33 23.09 -41.54
N LEU A 19 39.01 22.88 -42.67
CA LEU A 19 40.07 21.89 -42.89
C LEU A 19 41.31 22.26 -42.09
N VAL A 20 41.84 21.34 -41.27
CA VAL A 20 43.24 21.35 -40.82
C VAL A 20 43.79 19.91 -40.77
N SER A 21 44.74 19.68 -41.67
CA SER A 21 45.82 18.68 -41.76
C SER A 21 45.85 17.45 -40.84
N ALA A 22 45.93 16.28 -41.50
CA ALA A 22 46.23 14.97 -40.94
C ALA A 22 47.65 14.85 -40.38
N ILE A 23 47.76 14.27 -39.18
CA ILE A 23 48.98 13.71 -38.58
C ILE A 23 48.74 12.19 -38.46
N PRO A 24 49.71 11.30 -38.77
CA PRO A 24 49.45 9.87 -38.83
C PRO A 24 49.18 9.31 -37.43
N LEU A 25 48.03 8.66 -37.27
CA LEU A 25 47.69 7.81 -36.14
C LEU A 25 48.74 6.70 -36.02
N THR A 26 49.58 6.80 -34.99
CA THR A 26 50.30 5.65 -34.44
C THR A 26 49.29 4.60 -34.00
N SER A 27 49.58 3.35 -34.36
CA SER A 27 48.80 2.13 -34.11
C SER A 27 47.99 2.17 -32.81
N ALA A 28 46.67 2.28 -32.93
CA ALA A 28 45.77 1.79 -31.90
C ALA A 28 46.01 0.28 -31.79
N GLN A 29 46.64 -0.16 -30.69
CA GLN A 29 46.55 -1.55 -30.28
C GLN A 29 45.05 -1.85 -30.13
N ASN A 30 44.56 -2.81 -30.91
CA ASN A 30 43.28 -3.46 -30.63
C ASN A 30 43.37 -4.08 -29.23
N HIS A 31 42.93 -3.36 -28.19
CA HIS A 31 42.55 -3.98 -26.94
C HIS A 31 41.21 -4.69 -27.22
N GLU A 32 41.26 -5.99 -27.49
CA GLU A 32 40.06 -6.82 -27.32
C GLU A 32 39.52 -6.56 -25.90
N PRO A 33 38.23 -6.26 -25.71
CA PRO A 33 37.67 -6.11 -24.38
C PRO A 33 37.90 -7.41 -23.61
N SER A 34 38.70 -7.33 -22.54
CA SER A 34 38.95 -8.51 -21.71
C SER A 34 37.67 -8.82 -20.92
N THR A 35 37.07 -9.97 -21.19
CA THR A 35 35.96 -10.49 -20.37
C THR A 35 36.54 -11.22 -19.15
N ILE A 36 35.76 -11.32 -18.09
CA ILE A 36 36.10 -12.21 -16.98
C ILE A 36 36.08 -13.66 -17.51
N PRO A 37 37.05 -14.52 -17.14
CA PRO A 37 37.04 -15.93 -17.54
C PRO A 37 35.68 -16.59 -17.28
N GLU A 38 35.26 -17.46 -18.20
CA GLU A 38 33.97 -18.19 -18.13
C GLU A 38 32.71 -17.30 -18.18
N THR A 39 32.84 -16.05 -18.65
CA THR A 39 31.70 -15.17 -18.94
C THR A 39 31.59 -14.87 -20.43
N ARG A 40 30.38 -14.51 -20.87
CA ARG A 40 30.14 -14.00 -22.24
C ARG A 40 30.44 -12.51 -22.29
N GLU A 41 30.69 -11.99 -23.49
CA GLU A 41 30.76 -10.55 -23.71
C GLU A 41 29.41 -9.87 -23.43
N LEU A 42 29.42 -8.75 -22.71
CA LEU A 42 28.25 -7.91 -22.51
C LEU A 42 28.04 -6.97 -23.71
N THR A 43 27.05 -7.31 -24.54
CA THR A 43 26.68 -6.59 -25.77
C THR A 43 25.49 -5.65 -25.60
N ILE A 44 24.97 -5.49 -24.38
CA ILE A 44 23.86 -4.56 -24.11
C ILE A 44 24.42 -3.14 -24.20
N GLU A 45 23.87 -2.37 -25.14
CA GLU A 45 24.17 -0.96 -25.34
C GLU A 45 23.16 -0.05 -24.62
N GLY A 46 23.57 1.18 -24.30
CA GLY A 46 22.72 2.17 -23.62
C GLY A 46 22.63 1.99 -22.09
N ASP A 47 21.61 2.58 -21.47
CA ASP A 47 21.44 2.57 -20.00
C ASP A 47 20.84 1.25 -19.52
N ILE A 48 21.71 0.34 -19.06
CA ILE A 48 21.32 -1.00 -18.56
C ILE A 48 20.35 -0.91 -17.38
N ALA A 49 20.45 0.14 -16.54
CA ALA A 49 19.49 0.36 -15.45
C ALA A 49 18.07 0.58 -15.99
N SER A 50 17.93 1.25 -17.14
CA SER A 50 16.63 1.44 -17.80
C SER A 50 16.07 0.12 -18.34
N THR A 51 16.93 -0.75 -18.88
CA THR A 51 16.55 -2.10 -19.32
C THR A 51 16.08 -2.94 -18.14
N LEU A 52 16.79 -2.88 -17.00
CA LEU A 52 16.44 -3.57 -15.76
C LEU A 52 15.06 -3.14 -15.26
N VAL A 53 14.81 -1.82 -15.11
CA VAL A 53 13.50 -1.30 -14.64
C VAL A 53 12.36 -1.67 -15.59
N SER A 54 12.59 -1.58 -16.91
CA SER A 54 11.57 -1.92 -17.91
C SER A 54 11.30 -3.43 -18.00
N GLY A 55 12.30 -4.26 -17.71
CA GLY A 55 12.15 -5.71 -17.63
C GLY A 55 11.26 -6.12 -16.45
N VAL A 56 11.53 -5.55 -15.28
CA VAL A 56 10.71 -5.77 -14.08
C VAL A 56 9.27 -5.28 -14.28
N ASP A 57 9.08 -4.18 -15.01
CA ASP A 57 7.75 -3.70 -15.38
C ASP A 57 6.95 -4.75 -16.17
N ARG A 58 7.53 -5.30 -17.24
CA ARG A 58 6.90 -6.36 -18.04
C ARG A 58 6.62 -7.60 -17.21
N PHE A 59 7.56 -8.00 -16.37
CA PHE A 59 7.41 -9.13 -15.46
C PHE A 59 6.20 -8.94 -14.53
N LEU A 60 6.08 -7.78 -13.86
CA LEU A 60 4.98 -7.51 -12.94
C LEU A 60 3.63 -7.42 -13.65
N LEU A 61 3.57 -6.82 -14.84
CA LEU A 61 2.35 -6.80 -15.67
C LEU A 61 1.91 -8.22 -16.07
N LYS A 62 2.86 -9.09 -16.43
CA LYS A 62 2.60 -10.51 -16.68
C LYS A 62 2.04 -11.19 -15.42
N LYS A 63 2.65 -10.98 -14.25
CA LYS A 63 2.19 -11.55 -12.97
C LYS A 63 0.79 -11.09 -12.55
N LEU A 64 0.47 -9.81 -12.78
CA LEU A 64 -0.89 -9.28 -12.55
C LEU A 64 -1.92 -10.00 -13.42
N LYS A 65 -1.63 -10.23 -14.71
CA LYS A 65 -2.50 -10.98 -15.62
C LYS A 65 -2.63 -12.46 -15.23
N GLU A 66 -1.54 -13.09 -14.80
CA GLU A 66 -1.52 -14.49 -14.34
C GLU A 66 -2.35 -14.67 -13.06
N SER A 67 -2.40 -13.64 -12.19
CA SER A 67 -3.13 -13.69 -10.91
C SER A 67 -4.59 -14.10 -11.07
N VAL A 68 -5.27 -13.67 -12.14
CA VAL A 68 -6.68 -13.99 -12.41
C VAL A 68 -6.95 -15.49 -12.41
N LYS A 69 -6.07 -16.27 -13.05
CA LYS A 69 -6.19 -17.73 -13.10
C LYS A 69 -5.71 -18.36 -11.79
N ALA A 70 -4.64 -17.82 -11.20
CA ALA A 70 -4.05 -18.34 -9.97
C ALA A 70 -5.02 -18.29 -8.78
N ARG A 71 -5.88 -17.27 -8.69
CA ARG A 71 -6.87 -17.10 -7.61
C ARG A 71 -7.64 -18.38 -7.29
N LYS A 72 -8.01 -19.18 -8.30
CA LYS A 72 -8.79 -20.43 -8.14
C LYS A 72 -8.21 -21.38 -7.09
N GLN A 73 -6.88 -21.42 -6.92
CA GLN A 73 -6.22 -22.32 -5.96
C GLN A 73 -6.55 -21.97 -4.49
N HIS A 74 -7.02 -20.76 -4.21
CA HIS A 74 -7.37 -20.27 -2.88
C HIS A 74 -8.85 -20.47 -2.53
N TRP A 75 -9.60 -21.20 -3.36
CA TRP A 75 -11.04 -21.39 -3.20
C TRP A 75 -11.43 -22.86 -3.24
N SER A 76 -12.07 -23.32 -2.16
CA SER A 76 -12.63 -24.67 -2.04
C SER A 76 -14.14 -24.59 -1.85
N ARG A 77 -14.85 -24.12 -2.89
CA ARG A 77 -16.31 -23.89 -2.84
C ARG A 77 -17.06 -25.21 -2.77
N ASP A 78 -17.93 -25.36 -1.77
CA ASP A 78 -18.87 -26.47 -1.65
C ASP A 78 -20.23 -26.02 -2.19
N PHE A 79 -20.69 -26.62 -3.28
CA PHE A 79 -21.96 -26.26 -3.90
C PHE A 79 -23.12 -27.20 -3.53
N SER A 80 -22.96 -28.11 -2.57
CA SER A 80 -23.98 -29.11 -2.23
C SER A 80 -25.28 -28.54 -1.63
N SER A 81 -25.20 -27.38 -0.96
CA SER A 81 -26.35 -26.59 -0.49
C SER A 81 -25.94 -25.12 -0.31
N ALA A 82 -26.91 -24.22 -0.14
CA ALA A 82 -26.64 -22.82 0.19
C ALA A 82 -25.86 -22.67 1.51
N GLU A 83 -26.18 -23.47 2.53
CA GLU A 83 -25.49 -23.48 3.82
C GLU A 83 -24.07 -24.04 3.69
N ALA A 84 -23.88 -25.12 2.92
CA ALA A 84 -22.56 -25.68 2.65
C ALA A 84 -21.67 -24.67 1.92
N TYR A 85 -22.23 -23.96 0.94
CA TYR A 85 -21.56 -22.88 0.25
C TYR A 85 -21.14 -21.76 1.20
N GLN A 86 -22.07 -21.27 2.04
CA GLN A 86 -21.75 -20.25 3.05
C GLN A 86 -20.64 -20.69 4.00
N ARG A 87 -20.62 -21.95 4.44
CA ARG A 87 -19.55 -22.47 5.30
C ARG A 87 -18.21 -22.50 4.56
N SER A 88 -18.20 -22.98 3.32
CA SER A 88 -16.97 -23.16 2.53
C SER A 88 -16.23 -21.85 2.25
N ILE A 89 -16.95 -20.73 2.11
CA ILE A 89 -16.37 -19.42 1.79
C ILE A 89 -16.01 -18.57 3.02
N GLN A 90 -16.24 -19.06 4.26
CA GLN A 90 -15.92 -18.28 5.46
C GLN A 90 -14.43 -17.97 5.59
N VAL A 91 -13.57 -18.90 5.17
CA VAL A 91 -12.12 -18.69 5.15
C VAL A 91 -11.76 -17.53 4.22
N ASN A 92 -12.41 -17.43 3.06
CA ASN A 92 -12.20 -16.32 2.12
C ASN A 92 -12.72 -15.00 2.69
N ARG A 93 -13.85 -14.97 3.41
CA ARG A 93 -14.31 -13.75 4.10
C ARG A 93 -13.35 -13.30 5.18
N ALA A 94 -12.86 -14.23 6.01
CA ALA A 94 -11.86 -13.94 7.03
C ALA A 94 -10.57 -13.38 6.39
N LYS A 95 -10.14 -13.96 5.26
CA LYS A 95 -8.98 -13.45 4.54
C LYS A 95 -9.20 -12.06 3.95
N LEU A 96 -10.39 -11.77 3.40
CA LEU A 96 -10.73 -10.43 2.94
C LEU A 96 -10.70 -9.41 4.09
N ALA A 97 -11.21 -9.77 5.27
CA ALA A 97 -11.19 -8.90 6.45
C ALA A 97 -9.75 -8.57 6.88
N ASP A 98 -8.87 -9.58 6.88
CA ASP A 98 -7.44 -9.43 7.15
C ASP A 98 -6.75 -8.51 6.13
N LEU A 99 -6.97 -8.76 4.83
CA LEU A 99 -6.41 -7.94 3.74
C LEU A 99 -6.87 -6.49 3.79
N LEU A 100 -8.12 -6.22 4.18
CA LEU A 100 -8.64 -4.87 4.34
C LEU A 100 -8.20 -4.21 5.66
N GLY A 101 -7.57 -4.97 6.57
CA GLY A 101 -7.06 -4.48 7.85
C GLY A 101 -8.15 -4.24 8.90
N LEU A 102 -9.23 -5.03 8.91
CA LEU A 102 -10.28 -4.99 9.94
C LEU A 102 -9.79 -5.61 11.26
N LYS A 103 -8.78 -4.97 11.86
CA LYS A 103 -8.10 -5.43 13.08
C LYS A 103 -8.68 -4.84 14.36
N ASP A 104 -9.36 -3.71 14.22
CA ASP A 104 -9.86 -2.93 15.35
C ASP A 104 -11.28 -3.37 15.74
N GLN A 105 -11.52 -3.54 17.03
CA GLN A 105 -12.83 -3.88 17.56
C GLN A 105 -13.77 -2.67 17.47
N ARG A 106 -14.96 -2.88 16.90
CA ARG A 106 -16.00 -1.85 16.84
C ARG A 106 -16.60 -1.56 18.21
N VAL A 107 -16.94 -0.30 18.44
CA VAL A 107 -17.56 0.16 19.68
C VAL A 107 -19.07 -0.11 19.62
N ALA A 108 -19.59 -0.81 20.63
CA ALA A 108 -21.04 -0.99 20.77
C ALA A 108 -21.69 0.30 21.29
N TYR A 109 -22.85 0.66 20.73
CA TYR A 109 -23.62 1.85 21.13
C TYR A 109 -25.12 1.62 20.96
N THR A 110 -25.92 2.41 21.68
CA THR A 110 -27.39 2.26 21.73
C THR A 110 -28.10 2.98 20.59
N HIS A 111 -27.65 4.17 20.21
CA HIS A 111 -28.18 4.87 19.06
C HIS A 111 -27.18 5.88 18.50
N PRO A 112 -27.22 6.18 17.18
CA PRO A 112 -26.55 7.35 16.64
C PRO A 112 -27.01 8.59 17.41
N LYS A 113 -26.06 9.45 17.78
CA LYS A 113 -26.36 10.72 18.44
C LYS A 113 -26.74 11.74 17.37
N TYR A 114 -27.75 12.54 17.65
CA TYR A 114 -28.03 13.72 16.82
C TYR A 114 -26.92 14.75 16.99
N ASP A 115 -26.46 15.31 15.89
CA ASP A 115 -25.52 16.42 15.92
C ASP A 115 -26.29 17.73 16.13
N LEU A 116 -26.26 18.23 17.36
CA LEU A 116 -26.89 19.49 17.76
C LEU A 116 -25.79 20.49 18.11
N GLU A 117 -25.81 21.67 17.49
CA GLU A 117 -25.01 22.78 17.98
C GLU A 117 -25.56 23.31 19.32
N ILE A 118 -24.72 23.96 20.13
CA ILE A 118 -25.04 24.42 21.50
C ILE A 118 -26.33 25.27 21.57
N ASN A 119 -26.75 25.88 20.46
CA ASN A 119 -27.94 26.74 20.36
C ASN A 119 -29.08 26.17 19.48
N GLU A 120 -28.94 24.95 18.94
CA GLU A 120 -29.97 24.33 18.11
C GLU A 120 -31.07 23.67 18.96
N LYS A 121 -32.32 24.03 18.68
CA LYS A 121 -33.51 23.53 19.40
C LYS A 121 -34.06 22.22 18.85
N SER A 122 -33.57 21.74 17.70
CA SER A 122 -34.11 20.57 17.00
C SER A 122 -33.02 19.86 16.20
N ALA A 123 -32.99 18.52 16.30
CA ALA A 123 -32.09 17.66 15.53
C ALA A 123 -32.52 17.47 14.07
N VAL A 124 -33.75 17.89 13.73
CA VAL A 124 -34.27 17.85 12.36
C VAL A 124 -33.57 18.92 11.54
N TYR A 125 -32.74 18.46 10.61
CA TYR A 125 -32.00 19.30 9.69
C TYR A 125 -32.89 19.84 8.55
N MET A 126 -33.78 18.99 8.01
CA MET A 126 -34.77 19.41 6.99
C MET A 126 -36.00 18.50 7.01
N LYS A 127 -37.18 19.07 6.73
CA LYS A 127 -38.42 18.32 6.49
C LYS A 127 -38.82 18.45 5.02
N THR A 128 -39.02 17.34 4.32
CA THR A 128 -39.23 17.33 2.85
C THR A 128 -40.65 16.92 2.44
N GLY A 129 -41.53 16.66 3.41
CA GLY A 129 -42.90 16.18 3.16
C GLY A 129 -42.99 14.69 2.81
N ALA A 130 -41.87 14.01 2.52
CA ALA A 130 -41.77 12.56 2.36
C ALA A 130 -40.89 11.91 3.45
N PHE A 131 -39.86 12.60 3.93
CA PHE A 131 -38.99 12.19 5.02
C PHE A 131 -38.50 13.40 5.83
N ASP A 132 -38.00 13.12 7.03
CA ASP A 132 -37.26 14.07 7.86
C ASP A 132 -35.78 13.68 7.83
N ALA A 133 -34.91 14.66 7.61
CA ALA A 133 -33.46 14.48 7.59
C ALA A 133 -32.85 14.93 8.92
N TYR A 134 -31.90 14.15 9.44
CA TYR A 134 -31.20 14.38 10.70
C TYR A 134 -29.69 14.31 10.47
N LYS A 135 -28.93 15.24 11.05
CA LYS A 135 -27.48 15.09 11.17
C LYS A 135 -27.19 14.11 12.31
N ILE A 136 -26.36 13.10 12.05
CA ILE A 136 -26.05 12.07 13.04
C ILE A 136 -24.55 11.83 13.17
N LYS A 137 -24.17 11.35 14.35
CA LYS A 137 -22.83 10.90 14.72
C LYS A 137 -22.89 9.54 15.38
N TRP A 138 -21.96 8.64 15.09
CA TRP A 138 -21.88 7.34 15.77
C TRP A 138 -20.45 6.87 15.96
N PRO A 139 -20.14 6.17 17.06
CA PRO A 139 -18.82 5.62 17.29
C PRO A 139 -18.55 4.44 16.35
N VAL A 140 -17.30 4.30 15.90
CA VAL A 140 -16.86 3.25 14.98
C VAL A 140 -15.88 2.31 15.68
N VAL A 141 -14.64 2.75 15.92
CA VAL A 141 -13.57 2.01 16.61
C VAL A 141 -12.81 2.97 17.53
N GLY A 142 -12.39 2.52 18.71
CA GLY A 142 -11.70 3.40 19.66
C GLY A 142 -12.46 4.71 19.90
N ASP A 143 -11.80 5.85 19.69
CA ASP A 143 -12.38 7.19 19.82
C ASP A 143 -12.93 7.76 18.49
N VAL A 144 -12.91 6.97 17.41
CA VAL A 144 -13.37 7.42 16.09
C VAL A 144 -14.88 7.56 16.08
N VAL A 145 -15.36 8.76 15.75
CA VAL A 145 -16.77 9.07 15.53
C VAL A 145 -16.99 9.40 14.07
N ALA A 146 -17.84 8.63 13.40
CA ALA A 146 -18.29 8.93 12.05
C ALA A 146 -19.48 9.90 12.08
N GLU A 147 -19.63 10.66 11.00
CA GLU A 147 -20.70 11.65 10.82
C GLU A 147 -21.43 11.37 9.50
N GLY A 148 -22.67 11.86 9.39
CA GLY A 148 -23.46 11.74 8.17
C GLY A 148 -24.91 12.17 8.35
N LEU A 149 -25.78 11.73 7.46
CA LEU A 149 -27.22 11.98 7.52
C LEU A 149 -28.03 10.71 7.77
N MET A 150 -29.12 10.86 8.49
CA MET A 150 -30.19 9.86 8.59
C MET A 150 -31.49 10.44 8.03
N LEU A 151 -32.05 9.78 7.02
CA LEU A 151 -33.35 10.09 6.45
C LEU A 151 -34.39 9.12 7.02
N VAL A 152 -35.40 9.67 7.69
CA VAL A 152 -36.50 8.91 8.29
C VAL A 152 -37.79 9.20 7.53
N PRO A 153 -38.41 8.21 6.86
CA PRO A 153 -39.64 8.41 6.12
C PRO A 153 -40.79 8.81 7.05
N ASN A 154 -41.68 9.69 6.58
CA ASN A 154 -42.79 10.18 7.40
C ASN A 154 -44.07 9.31 7.27
N LEU A 155 -45.01 9.49 8.21
CA LEU A 155 -46.29 8.77 8.29
C LEU A 155 -47.18 8.87 7.03
N LEU A 156 -47.05 9.92 6.21
CA LEU A 156 -47.82 10.08 4.97
C LEU A 156 -47.29 9.19 3.85
N THR A 157 -45.97 8.96 3.81
CA THR A 157 -45.33 7.97 2.93
C THR A 157 -45.82 6.54 3.26
N PHE A 158 -46.04 6.21 4.54
CA PHE A 158 -46.56 4.90 4.96
C PHE A 158 -48.00 4.61 4.52
N ARG A 159 -48.89 5.60 4.53
CA ARG A 159 -50.30 5.42 4.13
C ARG A 159 -50.47 5.07 2.64
N LYS A 160 -49.47 5.36 1.80
CA LYS A 160 -49.46 4.99 0.38
C LYS A 160 -48.90 3.58 0.10
N THR A 161 -48.25 2.95 1.07
CA THR A 161 -47.62 1.62 0.91
C THR A 161 -48.49 0.42 1.32
N GLU A 162 -49.79 0.63 1.59
CA GLU A 162 -50.77 -0.40 2.02
C GLU A 162 -50.40 -1.17 3.32
N ILE A 163 -49.45 -0.68 4.10
CA ILE A 163 -49.04 -1.30 5.38
C ILE A 163 -50.08 -0.98 6.46
N GLN A 164 -50.77 -1.99 6.99
CA GLN A 164 -51.67 -1.82 8.13
C GLN A 164 -50.89 -1.49 9.41
N VAL A 165 -51.22 -0.35 10.04
CA VAL A 165 -50.69 0.04 11.35
C VAL A 165 -51.73 -0.33 12.40
N ALA A 166 -51.35 -1.12 13.41
CA ALA A 166 -52.26 -1.52 14.48
C ALA A 166 -52.81 -0.29 15.24
N PRO A 167 -54.12 -0.21 15.51
CA PRO A 167 -54.76 0.98 16.11
C PRO A 167 -54.16 1.38 17.47
N GLU A 168 -53.82 0.41 18.32
CA GLU A 168 -53.18 0.63 19.63
C GLU A 168 -51.86 1.44 19.58
N PHE A 169 -51.17 1.48 18.43
CA PHE A 169 -49.92 2.22 18.27
C PHE A 169 -50.10 3.71 17.93
N THR A 170 -51.31 4.15 17.52
CA THR A 170 -51.55 5.56 17.14
C THR A 170 -51.83 6.48 18.33
N ALA A 171 -52.27 5.94 19.47
CA ALA A 171 -52.69 6.74 20.62
C ALA A 171 -51.61 6.86 21.71
N ALA A 172 -50.74 5.86 21.89
CA ALA A 172 -49.93 5.73 23.10
C ALA A 172 -48.58 6.46 23.09
N TYR A 173 -48.07 6.96 21.95
CA TYR A 173 -46.66 7.38 21.86
C TYR A 173 -46.38 8.58 20.96
N LYS A 174 -47.13 9.69 21.14
CA LYS A 174 -46.81 10.96 20.47
C LYS A 174 -45.38 11.48 20.73
N GLU A 175 -44.71 11.05 21.80
CA GLU A 175 -43.33 11.44 22.12
C GLU A 175 -42.26 10.36 21.82
N ARG A 176 -42.61 9.06 21.69
CA ARG A 176 -41.64 8.00 21.30
C ARG A 176 -41.58 7.73 19.79
N ALA A 177 -42.50 8.29 19.00
CA ALA A 177 -42.62 8.03 17.57
C ALA A 177 -41.41 8.46 16.70
N SER A 178 -40.44 9.21 17.25
CA SER A 178 -39.30 9.74 16.51
C SER A 178 -38.08 8.82 16.43
N HIS A 179 -38.02 7.71 17.18
CA HIS A 179 -36.74 6.99 17.39
C HIS A 179 -36.76 5.47 17.11
N ASP A 180 -37.88 4.77 17.30
CA ASP A 180 -37.88 3.31 17.16
C ASP A 180 -38.17 2.80 15.73
N SER A 181 -37.60 1.64 15.43
CA SER A 181 -37.58 0.88 14.17
C SER A 181 -38.96 0.48 13.58
N PHE A 182 -40.07 0.90 14.18
CA PHE A 182 -41.40 0.34 13.90
C PHE A 182 -42.12 0.92 12.68
N TYR A 183 -41.64 2.02 12.10
CA TYR A 183 -42.25 2.64 10.91
C TYR A 183 -41.26 2.75 9.76
N THR A 184 -40.52 1.70 9.39
CA THR A 184 -39.76 1.69 8.12
C THR A 184 -39.91 0.38 7.38
N ALA A 185 -39.94 0.43 6.05
CA ALA A 185 -40.07 -0.76 5.21
C ALA A 185 -38.78 -1.59 5.20
N ALA A 186 -37.62 -0.93 5.25
CA ALA A 186 -36.29 -1.50 5.33
C ALA A 186 -35.27 -0.47 5.86
N HIS A 187 -34.06 -0.93 6.18
CA HIS A 187 -32.92 -0.06 6.49
C HIS A 187 -31.92 -0.09 5.34
N VAL A 188 -31.44 1.07 4.91
CA VAL A 188 -30.44 1.18 3.84
C VAL A 188 -29.29 2.06 4.29
N ILE A 189 -28.06 1.59 4.08
CA ILE A 189 -26.86 2.42 4.15
C ILE A 189 -26.51 2.81 2.71
N ALA A 190 -26.65 4.09 2.38
CA ALA A 190 -26.40 4.64 1.06
C ALA A 190 -25.04 5.35 1.05
N LEU A 191 -24.14 4.94 0.16
CA LEU A 191 -22.76 5.38 0.15
C LEU A 191 -22.48 6.25 -1.08
N PRO A 192 -22.21 7.56 -0.91
CA PRO A 192 -21.85 8.42 -2.02
C PRO A 192 -20.46 8.05 -2.58
N ASP A 193 -20.09 8.64 -3.71
CA ASP A 193 -18.67 8.68 -4.07
C ASP A 193 -17.89 9.60 -3.11
N ALA A 194 -16.57 9.43 -2.99
CA ALA A 194 -15.79 10.12 -1.96
C ALA A 194 -15.81 11.66 -2.05
N ASP A 195 -16.07 12.23 -3.24
CA ASP A 195 -16.17 13.69 -3.42
C ASP A 195 -17.62 14.20 -3.44
N GLN A 196 -18.58 13.33 -3.12
CA GLN A 196 -19.99 13.65 -2.97
C GLN A 196 -20.37 13.67 -1.48
N THR A 197 -21.18 14.66 -1.11
CA THR A 197 -21.65 14.82 0.27
C THR A 197 -22.94 14.03 0.53
N PRO A 198 -23.24 13.66 1.79
CA PRO A 198 -24.52 13.09 2.13
C PRO A 198 -25.72 13.93 1.70
N GLU A 199 -25.62 15.25 1.84
CA GLU A 199 -26.65 16.23 1.49
C GLU A 199 -26.94 16.24 -0.02
N GLN A 200 -25.91 16.14 -0.86
CA GLN A 200 -26.06 16.02 -2.30
C GLN A 200 -26.79 14.73 -2.68
N LEU A 201 -26.41 13.61 -2.06
CA LEU A 201 -27.04 12.32 -2.35
C LEU A 201 -28.49 12.23 -1.84
N ALA A 202 -28.79 12.96 -0.76
CA ALA A 202 -30.14 13.15 -0.23
C ALA A 202 -30.98 14.18 -1.01
N GLY A 203 -30.41 14.85 -2.03
CA GLY A 203 -31.08 15.88 -2.80
C GLY A 203 -31.37 17.16 -2.02
N LEU A 204 -30.73 17.34 -0.87
CA LEU A 204 -30.85 18.52 -0.01
C LEU A 204 -29.87 19.63 -0.42
N ALA A 205 -28.83 19.30 -1.19
CA ALA A 205 -27.86 20.25 -1.73
C ALA A 205 -27.64 20.02 -3.25
N PRO A 206 -27.25 21.05 -4.01
CA PRO A 206 -26.96 20.90 -5.44
C PRO A 206 -25.68 20.09 -5.69
N GLY A 207 -25.62 19.40 -6.83
CA GLY A 207 -24.41 18.70 -7.30
C GLY A 207 -24.64 17.29 -7.85
N ILE A 208 -25.77 16.67 -7.51
CA ILE A 208 -26.19 15.36 -8.05
C ILE A 208 -27.56 15.51 -8.71
N ALA A 209 -27.72 14.96 -9.91
CA ALA A 209 -28.98 15.00 -10.66
C ALA A 209 -30.10 14.23 -9.93
N PRO A 210 -31.37 14.69 -9.95
CA PRO A 210 -32.47 14.08 -9.19
C PRO A 210 -32.66 12.57 -9.39
N GLU A 211 -32.37 12.06 -10.59
CA GLU A 211 -32.42 10.64 -10.94
C GLU A 211 -31.41 9.79 -10.18
N SER A 212 -30.26 10.38 -9.84
CA SER A 212 -29.11 9.75 -9.20
C SER A 212 -29.01 9.99 -7.69
N GLN A 213 -29.96 10.73 -7.11
CA GLN A 213 -30.09 10.95 -5.67
C GLN A 213 -30.67 9.69 -4.99
N PHE A 214 -30.03 8.53 -5.15
CA PHE A 214 -30.62 7.25 -4.76
C PHE A 214 -30.94 7.17 -3.26
N ALA A 215 -30.16 7.82 -2.39
CA ALA A 215 -30.46 7.85 -0.96
C ALA A 215 -31.82 8.52 -0.68
N ARG A 216 -32.09 9.66 -1.33
CA ARG A 216 -33.38 10.33 -1.26
C ARG A 216 -34.50 9.45 -1.78
N ARG A 217 -34.31 8.89 -2.97
CA ARG A 217 -35.35 8.11 -3.66
C ARG A 217 -35.72 6.86 -2.87
N LEU A 218 -34.76 6.23 -2.20
CA LEU A 218 -34.99 5.11 -1.28
C LEU A 218 -35.72 5.54 -0.01
N ALA A 219 -35.42 6.73 0.53
CA ALA A 219 -36.15 7.28 1.68
C ALA A 219 -37.63 7.57 1.33
N GLU A 220 -37.87 8.13 0.15
CA GLU A 220 -39.22 8.36 -0.40
C GLU A 220 -39.99 7.06 -0.69
N SER A 221 -39.29 5.91 -0.83
CA SER A 221 -39.88 4.58 -0.90
C SER A 221 -40.27 3.99 0.47
N GLY A 222 -40.05 4.70 1.57
CA GLY A 222 -40.36 4.25 2.92
C GLY A 222 -39.22 3.52 3.65
N CYS A 223 -37.99 3.57 3.14
CA CYS A 223 -36.81 3.04 3.82
C CYS A 223 -36.21 4.05 4.80
N ARG A 224 -35.66 3.59 5.93
CA ARG A 224 -34.69 4.39 6.70
C ARG A 224 -33.39 4.42 5.91
N VAL A 225 -32.87 5.60 5.59
CA VAL A 225 -31.61 5.71 4.84
C VAL A 225 -30.56 6.40 5.68
N ILE A 226 -29.37 5.81 5.80
CA ILE A 226 -28.23 6.39 6.49
C ILE A 226 -27.14 6.64 5.45
N ILE A 227 -26.58 7.84 5.44
CA ILE A 227 -25.62 8.30 4.46
C ILE A 227 -24.36 8.77 5.20
N PRO A 228 -23.35 7.89 5.36
CA PRO A 228 -22.07 8.27 5.94
C PRO A 228 -21.28 9.24 5.06
N ASP A 229 -20.52 10.13 5.69
CA ASP A 229 -19.42 10.78 5.01
C ASP A 229 -18.29 9.79 4.73
N LEU A 230 -17.76 9.85 3.51
CA LEU A 230 -16.54 9.16 3.11
C LEU A 230 -15.37 10.14 3.10
N ILE A 231 -14.15 9.62 3.20
CA ILE A 231 -12.94 10.44 3.20
C ILE A 231 -12.72 10.96 1.77
N SER A 232 -12.78 12.27 1.57
CA SER A 232 -12.72 12.86 0.23
C SER A 232 -11.34 12.77 -0.42
N ARG A 233 -11.29 12.92 -1.76
CA ARG A 233 -10.04 13.02 -2.52
C ARG A 233 -9.54 14.45 -2.62
N LYS A 234 -10.11 15.41 -1.87
CA LYS A 234 -9.68 16.82 -1.86
C LYS A 234 -8.16 16.90 -1.63
N MET A 235 -7.48 17.57 -2.55
CA MET A 235 -6.03 17.82 -2.43
C MET A 235 -5.79 18.91 -1.39
N THR A 236 -4.83 18.71 -0.50
CA THR A 236 -4.46 19.68 0.52
C THR A 236 -2.95 19.63 0.72
N ARG A 237 -2.31 20.80 0.83
CA ARG A 237 -0.91 20.87 1.22
C ARG A 237 -0.78 20.48 2.70
N ARG A 238 0.03 19.47 2.97
CA ARG A 238 0.21 18.85 4.29
C ARG A 238 1.67 18.97 4.71
N GLN A 239 1.91 19.27 5.98
CA GLN A 239 3.23 19.40 6.59
C GLN A 239 3.11 19.18 8.10
N SER A 240 4.20 18.83 8.77
CA SER A 240 4.28 18.84 10.24
C SER A 240 4.14 20.26 10.80
N ASP A 241 3.42 20.39 11.91
CA ASP A 241 3.33 21.64 12.69
C ASP A 241 4.70 22.13 13.21
N TYR A 242 5.69 21.25 13.24
CA TYR A 242 7.06 21.52 13.69
C TYR A 242 8.03 21.76 12.52
N GLY A 243 7.52 22.00 11.30
CA GLY A 243 8.32 22.36 10.13
C GLY A 243 8.63 21.17 9.21
N GLY A 244 9.74 21.25 8.46
CA GLY A 244 10.14 20.22 7.50
C GLY A 244 9.54 20.40 6.10
N TRP A 245 9.59 19.34 5.28
CA TRP A 245 9.01 19.35 3.93
C TRP A 245 7.50 19.13 3.98
N GLY A 246 6.80 19.57 2.94
CA GLY A 246 5.37 19.35 2.80
C GLY A 246 5.00 18.96 1.38
N SER A 247 3.94 18.17 1.26
CA SER A 247 3.46 17.61 -0.01
C SER A 247 1.98 17.95 -0.20
N GLU A 248 1.55 18.07 -1.45
CA GLU A 248 0.13 18.22 -1.78
C GLU A 248 -0.47 16.82 -1.94
N LEU A 249 -1.27 16.41 -0.95
CA LEU A 249 -1.82 15.05 -0.85
C LEU A 249 -3.35 15.08 -0.87
N SER A 250 -3.96 14.06 -1.45
CA SER A 250 -5.39 13.81 -1.21
C SER A 250 -5.61 13.44 0.26
N GLN A 251 -6.77 13.75 0.83
CA GLN A 251 -7.04 13.38 2.23
C GLN A 251 -6.95 11.85 2.44
N ARG A 252 -7.37 11.06 1.44
CA ARG A 252 -7.23 9.60 1.44
C ARG A 252 -5.77 9.16 1.46
N GLU A 253 -4.91 9.75 0.64
CA GLU A 253 -3.49 9.41 0.64
C GLU A 253 -2.80 9.80 1.94
N TYR A 254 -3.10 10.98 2.49
CA TYR A 254 -2.56 11.42 3.78
C TYR A 254 -2.81 10.39 4.89
N LEU A 255 -4.05 9.90 5.03
CA LEU A 255 -4.38 8.86 6.00
C LEU A 255 -3.79 7.49 5.61
N TYR A 256 -3.74 7.18 4.31
CA TYR A 256 -3.24 5.89 3.81
C TYR A 256 -1.81 5.64 4.27
N ARG A 257 -0.94 6.65 4.20
CA ARG A 257 0.49 6.52 4.49
C ARG A 257 0.74 5.91 5.87
N SER A 258 0.16 6.51 6.91
CA SER A 258 0.29 6.01 8.28
C SER A 258 -0.51 4.72 8.51
N ALA A 259 -1.73 4.62 7.96
CA ALA A 259 -2.58 3.44 8.15
C ALA A 259 -1.95 2.18 7.54
N TYR A 260 -1.33 2.30 6.36
CA TYR A 260 -0.72 1.20 5.61
C TYR A 260 0.47 0.60 6.38
N GLU A 261 1.35 1.45 6.91
CA GLU A 261 2.46 1.04 7.77
C GLU A 261 1.96 0.32 9.04
N MET A 262 0.81 0.74 9.56
CA MET A 262 0.11 0.11 10.69
C MET A 262 -0.77 -1.08 10.27
N GLY A 263 -0.75 -1.50 9.01
CA GLY A 263 -1.45 -2.68 8.52
C GLY A 263 -2.97 -2.52 8.39
N ARG A 264 -3.40 -1.32 8.00
CA ARG A 264 -4.79 -0.91 7.77
C ARG A 264 -4.93 -0.23 6.41
N HIS A 265 -6.10 -0.31 5.80
CA HIS A 265 -6.43 0.45 4.59
C HIS A 265 -7.58 1.41 4.84
N ILE A 266 -7.64 2.49 4.05
CA ILE A 266 -8.75 3.43 4.08
C ILE A 266 -10.08 2.74 3.77
N ALA A 267 -10.08 1.78 2.83
CA ALA A 267 -11.24 0.94 2.58
C ALA A 267 -11.69 0.15 3.81
N GLY A 268 -10.75 -0.33 4.63
CA GLY A 268 -11.05 -1.00 5.90
C GLY A 268 -11.69 -0.06 6.93
N TYR A 269 -11.21 1.18 7.03
CA TYR A 269 -11.79 2.22 7.89
C TYR A 269 -13.25 2.52 7.50
N GLU A 270 -13.51 2.73 6.21
CA GLU A 270 -14.86 3.03 5.72
C GLU A 270 -15.80 1.81 5.81
N VAL A 271 -15.29 0.59 5.61
CA VAL A 271 -16.06 -0.63 5.88
C VAL A 271 -16.41 -0.74 7.37
N GLN A 272 -15.48 -0.46 8.29
CA GLN A 272 -15.79 -0.46 9.74
C GLN A 272 -16.88 0.55 10.08
N THR A 273 -16.86 1.74 9.46
CA THR A 273 -17.93 2.74 9.57
C THR A 273 -19.28 2.16 9.17
N VAL A 274 -19.35 1.46 8.03
CA VAL A 274 -20.60 0.79 7.57
C VAL A 274 -21.01 -0.34 8.51
N LEU A 275 -20.09 -1.22 8.91
CA LEU A 275 -20.41 -2.37 9.76
C LEU A 275 -20.82 -1.97 11.18
N SER A 276 -20.35 -0.83 11.69
CA SER A 276 -20.83 -0.28 12.97
C SER A 276 -22.31 0.13 12.92
N LEU A 277 -22.80 0.58 11.76
CA LEU A 277 -24.23 0.82 11.54
C LEU A 277 -25.01 -0.49 11.42
N VAL A 278 -24.44 -1.51 10.77
CA VAL A 278 -25.06 -2.85 10.70
C VAL A 278 -25.19 -3.45 12.09
N ASP A 279 -24.17 -3.33 12.95
CA ASP A 279 -24.21 -3.77 14.36
C ASP A 279 -25.33 -3.08 15.14
N TRP A 280 -25.46 -1.76 14.97
CA TRP A 280 -26.52 -1.01 15.60
C TRP A 280 -27.91 -1.40 15.09
N ILE A 281 -28.12 -1.45 13.77
CA ILE A 281 -29.40 -1.83 13.16
C ILE A 281 -29.81 -3.21 13.66
N GLU A 282 -28.89 -4.18 13.63
CA GLU A 282 -29.15 -5.57 14.03
C GLU A 282 -29.53 -5.68 15.51
N SER A 283 -28.84 -4.94 16.39
CA SER A 283 -29.13 -4.96 17.84
C SER A 283 -30.43 -4.25 18.22
N HIS A 284 -31.01 -3.45 17.32
CA HIS A 284 -32.24 -2.67 17.55
C HIS A 284 -33.40 -3.10 16.62
N GLN A 285 -33.30 -4.30 16.05
CA GLN A 285 -34.39 -4.91 15.28
C GLN A 285 -35.59 -5.21 16.19
N GLY A 286 -36.78 -4.78 15.76
CA GLY A 286 -38.04 -5.23 16.37
C GLY A 286 -38.41 -6.66 15.96
N PRO A 287 -39.52 -7.22 16.48
CA PRO A 287 -39.96 -8.59 16.18
C PRO A 287 -40.13 -8.89 14.68
N GLU A 288 -40.52 -7.89 13.89
CA GLU A 288 -40.74 -8.03 12.44
C GLU A 288 -39.44 -8.10 11.62
N ARG A 289 -38.28 -7.82 12.23
CA ARG A 289 -36.93 -7.84 11.62
C ARG A 289 -36.86 -7.31 10.18
N ARG A 290 -36.58 -6.02 10.02
CA ARG A 290 -36.49 -5.37 8.71
C ARG A 290 -35.16 -5.68 8.01
N ARG A 291 -35.21 -5.87 6.68
CA ARG A 291 -34.02 -6.13 5.86
C ARG A 291 -33.06 -4.93 5.84
N ILE A 292 -31.77 -5.24 5.74
CA ILE A 292 -30.67 -4.29 5.63
C ILE A 292 -30.13 -4.31 4.20
N GLY A 293 -30.09 -3.15 3.55
CA GLY A 293 -29.45 -2.96 2.25
C GLY A 293 -28.22 -2.07 2.36
N VAL A 294 -27.23 -2.28 1.50
CA VAL A 294 -26.11 -1.35 1.30
C VAL A 294 -25.99 -1.05 -0.18
N MET A 295 -26.05 0.22 -0.58
CA MET A 295 -25.92 0.63 -1.98
C MET A 295 -24.93 1.79 -2.10
N GLY A 296 -24.07 1.78 -3.12
CA GLY A 296 -23.15 2.88 -3.33
C GLY A 296 -22.71 3.13 -4.76
N TYR A 297 -22.13 4.32 -4.97
CA TYR A 297 -21.58 4.80 -6.24
C TYR A 297 -20.09 5.14 -6.10
N GLY A 298 -19.26 4.81 -7.10
CA GLY A 298 -17.83 5.16 -7.09
C GLY A 298 -17.10 4.51 -5.91
N GLU A 299 -16.46 5.29 -5.03
CA GLU A 299 -15.91 4.71 -3.79
C GLU A 299 -16.97 4.08 -2.90
N GLY A 300 -18.16 4.68 -2.80
CA GLY A 300 -19.27 4.06 -2.08
C GLY A 300 -19.66 2.71 -2.66
N GLY A 301 -19.54 2.53 -3.98
CA GLY A 301 -19.76 1.24 -4.66
C GLY A 301 -18.72 0.19 -4.26
N MET A 302 -17.45 0.58 -4.14
CA MET A 302 -16.38 -0.27 -3.62
C MET A 302 -16.66 -0.70 -2.18
N ILE A 303 -16.98 0.26 -1.30
CA ILE A 303 -17.24 -0.02 0.11
C ILE A 303 -18.51 -0.87 0.29
N ALA A 304 -19.55 -0.66 -0.53
CA ALA A 304 -20.75 -1.50 -0.55
C ALA A 304 -20.41 -2.96 -0.91
N LEU A 305 -19.58 -3.17 -1.95
CA LEU A 305 -19.14 -4.51 -2.36
C LEU A 305 -18.34 -5.20 -1.24
N TYR A 306 -17.39 -4.50 -0.63
CA TYR A 306 -16.57 -5.07 0.46
C TYR A 306 -17.40 -5.36 1.72
N ALA A 307 -18.24 -4.41 2.17
CA ALA A 307 -19.11 -4.62 3.32
C ALA A 307 -20.07 -5.79 3.09
N GLY A 308 -20.69 -5.83 1.90
CA GLY A 308 -21.55 -6.92 1.47
C GLY A 308 -20.84 -8.27 1.44
N ALA A 309 -19.62 -8.34 0.90
CA ALA A 309 -18.82 -9.56 0.86
C ALA A 309 -18.44 -10.07 2.27
N LEU A 310 -18.20 -9.16 3.22
CA LEU A 310 -17.77 -9.49 4.57
C LEU A 310 -18.92 -9.89 5.50
N ASP A 311 -20.03 -9.15 5.48
CA ASP A 311 -21.06 -9.27 6.50
C ASP A 311 -22.34 -9.94 5.97
N PRO A 312 -22.69 -11.17 6.41
CA PRO A 312 -23.88 -11.87 5.96
C PRO A 312 -25.20 -11.21 6.35
N ARG A 313 -25.22 -10.28 7.30
CA ARG A 313 -26.44 -9.61 7.76
C ARG A 313 -27.00 -8.62 6.73
N ILE A 314 -26.18 -8.16 5.78
CA ILE A 314 -26.61 -7.28 4.69
C ILE A 314 -27.38 -8.10 3.66
N ASN A 315 -28.69 -7.90 3.52
CA ASN A 315 -29.56 -8.74 2.69
C ASN A 315 -29.47 -8.45 1.18
N THR A 316 -29.16 -7.21 0.79
CA THR A 316 -29.01 -6.81 -0.61
C THR A 316 -27.91 -5.76 -0.75
N VAL A 317 -27.13 -5.87 -1.84
CA VAL A 317 -25.99 -5.00 -2.12
C VAL A 317 -26.18 -4.36 -3.49
N GLY A 318 -26.05 -3.05 -3.58
CA GLY A 318 -26.09 -2.29 -4.83
C GLY A 318 -24.73 -1.66 -5.14
N VAL A 319 -24.16 -1.96 -6.30
CA VAL A 319 -22.85 -1.44 -6.72
C VAL A 319 -23.00 -0.72 -8.05
N SER A 320 -22.73 0.58 -8.05
CA SER A 320 -22.74 1.42 -9.25
C SER A 320 -21.38 2.10 -9.47
N GLY A 321 -20.94 2.20 -10.72
CA GLY A 321 -19.75 2.97 -11.08
C GLY A 321 -18.41 2.46 -10.53
N TYR A 322 -18.31 1.18 -10.15
CA TYR A 322 -17.08 0.60 -9.60
C TYR A 322 -16.70 -0.77 -10.19
N PHE A 323 -17.65 -1.70 -10.29
CA PHE A 323 -17.41 -3.13 -10.54
C PHE A 323 -16.69 -3.41 -11.87
N GLY A 324 -15.60 -4.18 -11.87
CA GLY A 324 -14.92 -4.61 -13.10
C GLY A 324 -13.58 -5.32 -12.87
N PRO A 325 -12.80 -5.62 -13.91
CA PRO A 325 -11.45 -6.17 -13.79
C PRO A 325 -10.56 -5.25 -12.94
N ARG A 326 -9.67 -5.82 -12.12
CA ARG A 326 -8.90 -5.09 -11.09
C ARG A 326 -7.39 -5.12 -11.30
N GLU A 327 -6.92 -5.71 -12.39
CA GLU A 327 -5.49 -5.91 -12.67
C GLU A 327 -4.75 -4.57 -12.89
N ASN A 328 -5.48 -3.50 -13.22
CA ASN A 328 -4.96 -2.14 -13.36
C ASN A 328 -5.17 -1.26 -12.10
N ILE A 329 -5.50 -1.84 -10.94
CA ILE A 329 -5.71 -1.07 -9.70
C ILE A 329 -4.49 -0.25 -9.25
N TRP A 330 -3.29 -0.63 -9.73
CA TRP A 330 -2.05 0.09 -9.47
C TRP A 330 -2.02 1.51 -10.09
N GLU A 331 -2.83 1.77 -11.12
CA GLU A 331 -2.99 3.08 -11.79
C GLU A 331 -3.97 4.01 -11.04
N GLN A 332 -4.82 3.44 -10.20
CA GLN A 332 -5.87 4.15 -9.46
C GLN A 332 -5.32 4.84 -8.20
N PRO A 333 -6.08 5.72 -7.52
CA PRO A 333 -5.62 6.40 -6.31
C PRO A 333 -5.02 5.44 -5.29
N ILE A 334 -3.94 5.84 -4.62
CA ILE A 334 -3.13 4.92 -3.82
C ILE A 334 -3.91 4.21 -2.71
N SER A 335 -4.94 4.86 -2.18
CA SER A 335 -5.87 4.27 -1.21
C SER A 335 -6.61 3.01 -1.70
N ARG A 336 -6.66 2.73 -3.01
CA ARG A 336 -7.25 1.51 -3.58
C ARG A 336 -6.26 0.35 -3.73
N ASN A 337 -4.95 0.59 -3.58
CA ASN A 337 -3.90 -0.40 -3.82
C ASN A 337 -3.70 -1.31 -2.61
N ILE A 338 -4.70 -2.16 -2.35
CA ILE A 338 -4.74 -3.07 -1.21
C ILE A 338 -3.67 -4.15 -1.35
N PHE A 339 -2.88 -4.35 -0.28
CA PHE A 339 -1.77 -5.30 -0.29
C PHE A 339 -2.30 -6.73 -0.33
N GLY A 340 -1.95 -7.50 -1.37
CA GLY A 340 -2.34 -8.90 -1.56
C GLY A 340 -3.75 -9.17 -2.04
N LEU A 341 -4.53 -8.14 -2.38
CA LEU A 341 -5.93 -8.32 -2.84
C LEU A 341 -6.02 -9.30 -4.02
N LEU A 342 -5.19 -9.11 -5.05
CA LEU A 342 -5.27 -9.86 -6.31
C LEU A 342 -4.69 -11.27 -6.24
N GLU A 343 -4.04 -11.66 -5.13
CA GLU A 343 -3.69 -13.07 -4.90
C GLU A 343 -4.94 -13.95 -4.82
N GLN A 344 -6.05 -13.41 -4.28
CA GLN A 344 -7.25 -14.21 -3.99
C GLN A 344 -8.55 -13.60 -4.53
N PHE A 345 -8.61 -12.28 -4.74
CA PHE A 345 -9.84 -11.56 -5.03
C PHE A 345 -9.67 -10.58 -6.20
N GLY A 346 -10.54 -10.68 -7.20
CA GLY A 346 -11.03 -9.56 -7.99
C GLY A 346 -12.52 -9.32 -7.70
N ASP A 347 -13.14 -8.38 -8.40
CA ASP A 347 -14.54 -8.02 -8.16
C ASP A 347 -15.49 -9.21 -8.38
N ALA A 348 -15.22 -10.09 -9.37
CA ALA A 348 -16.01 -11.30 -9.56
C ALA A 348 -15.92 -12.27 -8.37
N GLU A 349 -14.74 -12.45 -7.77
CA GLU A 349 -14.58 -13.28 -6.57
C GLU A 349 -15.34 -12.69 -5.38
N LEU A 350 -15.27 -11.36 -5.20
CA LEU A 350 -15.99 -10.64 -4.15
C LEU A 350 -17.50 -10.75 -4.30
N ALA A 351 -18.01 -10.68 -5.54
CA ALA A 351 -19.42 -10.92 -5.83
C ALA A 351 -19.87 -12.31 -5.38
N THR A 352 -19.01 -13.34 -5.51
CA THR A 352 -19.35 -14.69 -5.03
C THR A 352 -19.52 -14.76 -3.52
N LEU A 353 -18.83 -13.90 -2.74
CA LEU A 353 -18.98 -13.87 -1.28
C LEU A 353 -20.35 -13.37 -0.81
N ILE A 354 -21.11 -12.70 -1.68
CA ILE A 354 -22.42 -12.14 -1.33
C ILE A 354 -23.52 -13.21 -1.45
N VAL A 355 -23.45 -14.09 -2.45
CA VAL A 355 -24.40 -15.19 -2.68
C VAL A 355 -24.55 -16.03 -1.41
N PRO A 356 -25.78 -16.44 -0.99
CA PRO A 356 -27.06 -16.37 -1.70
C PRO A 356 -27.82 -15.02 -1.59
N ARG A 357 -27.19 -13.98 -1.06
CA ARG A 357 -27.83 -12.67 -0.91
C ARG A 357 -27.78 -11.91 -2.24
N SER A 358 -28.68 -10.95 -2.41
CA SER A 358 -28.84 -10.25 -3.70
C SER A 358 -27.71 -9.25 -3.94
N LEU A 359 -27.16 -9.26 -5.15
CA LEU A 359 -26.17 -8.29 -5.62
C LEU A 359 -26.68 -7.66 -6.92
N VAL A 360 -26.95 -6.36 -6.88
CA VAL A 360 -27.34 -5.55 -8.03
C VAL A 360 -26.12 -4.77 -8.48
N ILE A 361 -25.67 -5.02 -9.70
CA ILE A 361 -24.54 -4.33 -10.32
C ILE A 361 -25.08 -3.46 -11.45
N GLU A 362 -24.77 -2.18 -11.37
CA GLU A 362 -25.14 -1.20 -12.37
C GLU A 362 -23.91 -0.78 -13.17
N ALA A 363 -23.94 -1.02 -14.47
CA ALA A 363 -22.87 -0.62 -15.39
C ALA A 363 -22.97 0.87 -15.76
N ALA A 364 -23.09 1.73 -14.75
CA ALA A 364 -23.07 3.17 -14.92
C ALA A 364 -21.63 3.70 -14.97
N PRO A 365 -21.36 4.83 -15.64
CA PRO A 365 -20.05 5.49 -15.58
C PRO A 365 -19.66 5.83 -14.15
N GLY A 366 -18.46 5.41 -13.73
CA GLY A 366 -17.89 5.80 -12.44
C GLY A 366 -17.33 7.22 -12.41
N PRO A 367 -16.94 7.72 -11.23
CA PRO A 367 -16.26 9.00 -11.10
C PRO A 367 -14.94 9.02 -11.86
N VAL A 368 -14.57 10.21 -12.34
CA VAL A 368 -13.30 10.46 -13.04
C VAL A 368 -12.49 11.48 -12.24
N ALA A 369 -11.23 11.18 -11.95
CA ALA A 369 -10.31 12.09 -11.30
C ALA A 369 -8.88 11.89 -11.81
N ASP A 370 -8.17 13.00 -12.01
CA ASP A 370 -6.74 13.01 -12.34
C ASP A 370 -5.96 13.58 -11.15
N LEU A 371 -5.09 12.77 -10.56
CA LEU A 371 -4.27 13.13 -9.41
C LEU A 371 -2.80 13.19 -9.87
N PRO A 372 -2.24 14.38 -10.14
CA PRO A 372 -0.95 14.51 -10.83
C PRO A 372 0.29 14.19 -9.98
N GLY A 373 0.14 13.73 -8.73
CA GLY A 373 1.28 13.28 -7.91
C GLY A 373 2.20 14.39 -7.38
N LYS A 374 1.66 15.56 -7.01
CA LYS A 374 2.40 16.74 -6.47
C LYS A 374 2.97 16.51 -5.06
N GLY A 375 3.85 15.52 -4.92
CA GLY A 375 4.34 14.96 -3.65
C GLY A 375 3.52 13.74 -3.16
N GLY A 376 2.45 13.40 -3.87
CA GLY A 376 1.68 12.17 -3.69
C GLY A 376 1.89 11.16 -4.81
N ALA A 377 1.23 10.01 -4.72
CA ALA A 377 1.23 9.03 -5.81
C ALA A 377 0.41 9.56 -7.01
N PRO A 378 1.00 9.64 -8.22
CA PRO A 378 0.23 9.98 -9.40
C PRO A 378 -0.79 8.87 -9.68
N ALA A 379 -2.01 9.26 -10.01
CA ALA A 379 -3.09 8.31 -10.24
C ALA A 379 -4.14 8.86 -11.21
N LYS A 380 -4.73 7.94 -11.96
CA LYS A 380 -5.90 8.22 -12.79
C LYS A 380 -7.04 7.34 -12.32
N LEU A 381 -8.12 7.97 -11.90
CA LEU A 381 -9.38 7.29 -11.65
C LEU A 381 -10.25 7.43 -12.90
N ALA A 382 -10.56 6.31 -13.51
CA ALA A 382 -11.59 6.19 -14.53
C ALA A 382 -12.64 5.21 -14.03
N GLY A 383 -13.92 5.55 -14.22
CA GLY A 383 -15.01 4.61 -13.99
C GLY A 383 -14.87 3.34 -14.85
N PRO A 384 -15.47 2.22 -14.44
CA PRO A 384 -15.40 0.98 -15.23
C PRO A 384 -16.12 1.16 -16.57
N ASP A 385 -15.56 0.60 -17.64
CA ASP A 385 -16.24 0.51 -18.93
C ASP A 385 -17.43 -0.46 -18.83
N PRO A 386 -18.64 -0.13 -19.34
CA PRO A 386 -19.79 -1.03 -19.26
C PRO A 386 -19.57 -2.43 -19.85
N GLY A 387 -18.72 -2.57 -20.88
CA GLY A 387 -18.32 -3.85 -21.46
C GLY A 387 -17.41 -4.66 -20.53
N ASP A 388 -16.51 -3.99 -19.82
CA ASP A 388 -15.70 -4.61 -18.76
C ASP A 388 -16.56 -5.05 -17.57
N VAL A 389 -17.54 -4.23 -17.15
CA VAL A 389 -18.52 -4.59 -16.11
C VAL A 389 -19.26 -5.87 -16.52
N TYR A 390 -19.79 -5.91 -17.75
CA TYR A 390 -20.48 -7.09 -18.28
C TYR A 390 -19.60 -8.34 -18.26
N THR A 391 -18.35 -8.20 -18.71
CA THR A 391 -17.38 -9.32 -18.75
C THR A 391 -17.08 -9.83 -17.35
N GLU A 392 -16.89 -8.94 -16.38
CA GLU A 392 -16.60 -9.32 -15.00
C GLU A 392 -17.82 -9.94 -14.29
N VAL A 393 -19.04 -9.46 -14.57
CA VAL A 393 -20.27 -10.12 -14.05
C VAL A 393 -20.44 -11.51 -14.64
N LYS A 394 -20.16 -11.67 -15.94
CA LYS A 394 -20.16 -12.98 -16.58
C LYS A 394 -19.14 -13.91 -15.90
N ARG A 395 -17.95 -13.41 -15.57
CA ARG A 395 -16.94 -14.15 -14.80
C ARG A 395 -17.46 -14.56 -13.42
N ALA A 396 -18.11 -13.66 -12.69
CA ALA A 396 -18.69 -13.94 -11.37
C ALA A 396 -19.74 -15.06 -11.43
N ARG A 397 -20.65 -15.00 -12.40
CA ARG A 397 -21.66 -16.06 -12.63
C ARG A 397 -21.01 -17.38 -13.03
N GLN A 398 -19.93 -17.35 -13.84
CA GLN A 398 -19.20 -18.55 -14.22
C GLN A 398 -18.52 -19.25 -13.02
N LEU A 399 -17.99 -18.48 -12.06
CA LEU A 399 -17.44 -19.01 -10.80
C LEU A 399 -18.50 -19.71 -9.93
N LEU A 400 -19.78 -19.43 -10.20
CA LEU A 400 -20.95 -19.97 -9.51
C LEU A 400 -21.76 -20.93 -10.38
N ALA A 401 -21.24 -21.38 -11.53
CA ALA A 401 -22.01 -22.18 -12.50
C ALA A 401 -22.58 -23.50 -11.94
N SER A 402 -22.00 -24.02 -10.86
CA SER A 402 -22.46 -25.23 -10.16
C SER A 402 -23.26 -24.95 -8.89
N TYR A 403 -23.57 -23.68 -8.60
CA TYR A 403 -24.38 -23.30 -7.45
C TYR A 403 -25.82 -23.84 -7.61
N VAL A 404 -26.37 -24.38 -6.53
CA VAL A 404 -27.62 -25.16 -6.56
C VAL A 404 -28.88 -24.35 -6.82
N ASP A 405 -28.90 -23.08 -6.37
CA ASP A 405 -30.06 -22.21 -6.53
C ASP A 405 -29.84 -21.17 -7.63
N GLU A 406 -30.84 -20.33 -7.85
CA GLU A 406 -30.71 -19.18 -8.73
C GLU A 406 -29.58 -18.25 -8.24
N ILE A 407 -28.65 -17.90 -9.14
CA ILE A 407 -27.58 -16.95 -8.84
C ILE A 407 -28.17 -15.53 -8.72
N PRO A 408 -28.16 -14.92 -7.52
CA PRO A 408 -28.85 -13.66 -7.25
C PRO A 408 -27.97 -12.44 -7.62
N ILE A 409 -27.17 -12.56 -8.69
CA ILE A 409 -26.35 -11.47 -9.23
C ILE A 409 -27.09 -10.88 -10.42
N ARG A 410 -27.60 -9.67 -10.28
CA ARG A 410 -28.33 -8.92 -11.31
C ARG A 410 -27.45 -7.84 -11.91
N LEU A 411 -27.51 -7.71 -13.23
CA LEU A 411 -26.76 -6.70 -13.98
C LEU A 411 -27.74 -5.78 -14.68
N ILE A 412 -27.62 -4.49 -14.41
CA ILE A 412 -28.35 -3.43 -15.09
C ILE A 412 -27.40 -2.80 -16.11
N LEU A 413 -27.78 -2.89 -17.38
CA LEU A 413 -27.05 -2.35 -18.52
C LEU A 413 -27.97 -1.46 -19.34
N GLY A 414 -27.47 -0.32 -19.79
CA GLY A 414 -28.20 0.60 -20.66
C GLY A 414 -27.27 1.67 -21.25
N SER A 415 -27.65 2.23 -22.39
CA SER A 415 -26.94 3.37 -22.98
C SER A 415 -27.21 4.63 -22.15
N GLY A 416 -26.15 5.34 -21.74
CA GLY A 416 -26.28 6.57 -20.94
C GLY A 416 -26.93 6.37 -19.57
N LEU A 417 -26.78 5.17 -18.98
CA LEU A 417 -27.40 4.82 -17.70
C LEU A 417 -26.83 5.70 -16.56
N PRO A 418 -27.65 6.51 -15.88
CA PRO A 418 -27.20 7.27 -14.71
C PRO A 418 -26.89 6.32 -13.56
N PHE A 419 -26.05 6.74 -12.62
CA PHE A 419 -25.87 5.96 -11.40
C PHE A 419 -27.13 6.02 -10.52
N GLY A 420 -27.46 4.94 -9.83
CA GLY A 420 -28.70 4.86 -9.04
C GLY A 420 -29.96 4.91 -9.90
N SER A 421 -29.90 4.32 -11.10
CA SER A 421 -30.98 4.35 -12.10
C SER A 421 -32.27 3.69 -11.61
N GLU A 422 -33.40 4.05 -12.26
CA GLU A 422 -34.72 3.45 -11.99
C GLU A 422 -34.67 1.92 -11.91
N PRO A 423 -34.14 1.19 -12.92
CA PRO A 423 -34.20 -0.27 -12.90
C PRO A 423 -33.32 -0.88 -11.79
N ALA A 424 -32.20 -0.23 -11.44
CA ALA A 424 -31.37 -0.67 -10.33
C ALA A 424 -32.09 -0.50 -8.98
N LEU A 425 -32.77 0.63 -8.78
CA LEU A 425 -33.56 0.88 -7.56
C LEU A 425 -34.76 -0.04 -7.45
N GLU A 426 -35.47 -0.33 -8.54
CA GLU A 426 -36.58 -1.28 -8.55
C GLU A 426 -36.13 -2.67 -8.08
N VAL A 427 -35.06 -3.21 -8.70
CA VAL A 427 -34.52 -4.53 -8.31
C VAL A 427 -33.99 -4.51 -6.88
N PHE A 428 -33.30 -3.44 -6.46
CA PHE A 428 -32.77 -3.32 -5.11
C PHE A 428 -33.89 -3.28 -4.06
N LEU A 429 -34.95 -2.50 -4.30
CA LEU A 429 -36.12 -2.37 -3.43
C LEU A 429 -36.93 -3.66 -3.34
N ASP A 430 -37.17 -4.34 -4.46
CA ASP A 430 -37.91 -5.62 -4.46
C ASP A 430 -37.20 -6.68 -3.60
N ASN A 431 -35.85 -6.66 -3.57
CA ASN A 431 -35.05 -7.52 -2.70
C ASN A 431 -35.10 -7.12 -1.21
N LEU A 432 -35.43 -5.87 -0.89
CA LEU A 432 -35.67 -5.42 0.49
C LEU A 432 -37.08 -5.76 0.95
N ARG A 433 -38.07 -5.44 0.12
CA ARG A 433 -39.48 -5.73 0.35
C ARG A 433 -40.23 -5.61 -0.97
N LEU A 434 -40.91 -6.69 -1.35
CA LEU A 434 -41.69 -6.75 -2.58
C LEU A 434 -42.74 -5.64 -2.65
N GLY A 435 -42.84 -4.97 -3.79
CA GLY A 435 -43.88 -3.98 -4.09
C GLY A 435 -43.52 -2.54 -3.73
N LEU A 436 -42.34 -2.30 -3.14
CA LEU A 436 -41.82 -0.94 -3.00
C LEU A 436 -41.49 -0.34 -4.36
N LYS A 437 -41.73 0.96 -4.53
CA LYS A 437 -41.43 1.71 -5.75
C LYS A 437 -40.43 2.81 -5.48
N PRO A 438 -39.46 3.07 -6.37
CA PRO A 438 -38.52 4.18 -6.20
C PRO A 438 -39.25 5.52 -6.02
N GLY A 439 -38.70 6.38 -5.17
CA GLY A 439 -39.16 7.76 -5.03
C GLY A 439 -39.12 8.53 -6.36
N PRO A 440 -39.96 9.58 -6.51
CA PRO A 440 -40.08 10.34 -7.76
C PRO A 440 -38.74 10.95 -8.21
N ASN A 441 -38.47 10.86 -9.51
CA ASN A 441 -37.38 11.59 -10.16
C ASN A 441 -37.73 13.08 -10.35
N LYS A 442 -37.82 13.84 -9.25
CA LYS A 442 -38.07 15.29 -9.25
C LYS A 442 -37.27 15.94 -8.14
N PRO A 443 -36.69 17.15 -8.28
CA PRO A 443 -35.94 17.79 -7.20
C PRO A 443 -36.83 18.10 -5.98
N ILE A 444 -36.22 18.22 -4.80
CA ILE A 444 -36.87 18.76 -3.59
C ILE A 444 -36.71 20.28 -3.56
N THR A 445 -37.73 20.98 -3.05
CA THR A 445 -37.70 22.43 -2.79
C THR A 445 -38.08 22.71 -1.33
N PRO A 446 -37.33 23.53 -0.58
CA PRO A 446 -36.08 24.22 -0.96
C PRO A 446 -34.84 23.32 -0.80
N SER A 447 -33.77 23.65 -1.54
CA SER A 447 -32.42 23.09 -1.30
C SER A 447 -31.61 24.00 -0.36
N ILE A 448 -30.62 23.43 0.32
CA ILE A 448 -29.67 24.13 1.18
C ILE A 448 -28.55 24.69 0.28
N PRO A 449 -28.38 26.02 0.20
CA PRO A 449 -27.40 26.64 -0.68
C PRO A 449 -25.99 26.72 -0.08
N ASP A 450 -25.83 26.64 1.25
CA ASP A 450 -24.55 26.79 1.95
C ASP A 450 -23.90 25.42 2.25
N THR A 451 -22.67 25.24 1.78
CA THR A 451 -21.88 24.00 1.86
C THR A 451 -20.70 24.09 2.82
N THR A 452 -20.51 25.21 3.51
CA THR A 452 -19.33 25.46 4.37
C THR A 452 -19.22 24.43 5.50
N ALA A 453 -20.36 23.99 6.05
CA ALA A 453 -20.44 22.97 7.09
C ALA A 453 -19.89 21.57 6.67
N PHE A 454 -19.73 21.31 5.37
CA PHE A 454 -19.23 20.03 4.88
C PHE A 454 -17.72 19.91 5.07
N GLU A 455 -16.99 21.02 4.95
CA GLU A 455 -15.54 21.02 5.11
C GLU A 455 -15.13 20.73 6.56
N ASP A 456 -15.84 21.32 7.53
CA ASP A 456 -15.58 21.09 8.96
C ASP A 456 -15.80 19.62 9.35
N ARG A 457 -16.84 18.99 8.79
CA ARG A 457 -17.12 17.56 8.99
C ARG A 457 -15.98 16.68 8.45
N GLN A 458 -15.51 17.00 7.25
CA GLN A 458 -14.37 16.28 6.65
C GLN A 458 -13.09 16.44 7.49
N GLN A 459 -12.80 17.63 8.00
CA GLN A 459 -11.63 17.84 8.87
C GLN A 459 -11.71 17.01 10.16
N ARG A 460 -12.89 16.95 10.81
CA ARG A 460 -13.10 16.11 12.00
C ARG A 460 -12.93 14.63 11.70
N LEU A 461 -13.48 14.14 10.58
CA LEU A 461 -13.34 12.75 10.15
C LEU A 461 -11.87 12.37 9.93
N ILE A 462 -11.10 13.24 9.26
CA ILE A 462 -9.66 13.01 9.03
C ILE A 462 -8.90 13.00 10.34
N ALA A 463 -9.14 13.98 11.21
CA ALA A 463 -8.48 14.08 12.51
C ALA A 463 -8.77 12.85 13.38
N ALA A 464 -10.01 12.34 13.37
CA ALA A 464 -10.39 11.14 14.13
C ALA A 464 -9.61 9.90 13.66
N TRP A 465 -9.55 9.66 12.34
CA TRP A 465 -8.81 8.51 11.80
C TRP A 465 -7.29 8.64 11.94
N ASP A 466 -6.74 9.86 11.80
CA ASP A 466 -5.32 10.08 12.06
C ASP A 466 -5.01 9.84 13.54
N GLN A 467 -5.77 10.42 14.47
CA GLN A 467 -5.57 10.23 15.91
C GLN A 467 -5.63 8.75 16.31
N HIS A 468 -6.61 7.99 15.80
CA HIS A 468 -6.67 6.54 16.01
C HIS A 468 -5.42 5.85 15.50
N THR A 469 -4.97 6.18 14.28
CA THR A 469 -3.75 5.60 13.70
C THR A 469 -2.51 5.96 14.53
N GLN A 470 -2.37 7.20 15.00
CA GLN A 470 -1.28 7.62 15.88
C GLN A 470 -1.31 6.91 17.24
N GLN A 471 -2.50 6.65 17.81
CA GLN A 471 -2.62 5.82 19.02
C GLN A 471 -2.13 4.39 18.78
N THR A 472 -2.44 3.80 17.62
CA THR A 472 -1.92 2.46 17.27
C THR A 472 -0.40 2.47 17.11
N LEU A 473 0.17 3.53 16.50
CA LEU A 473 1.60 3.73 16.36
C LEU A 473 2.31 3.79 17.72
N MET A 474 1.76 4.53 18.69
CA MET A 474 2.32 4.62 20.05
C MET A 474 2.43 3.25 20.74
N ARG A 475 1.48 2.35 20.47
CA ARG A 475 1.45 0.99 21.04
C ARG A 475 2.27 -0.03 20.25
N SER A 476 2.73 0.33 19.05
CA SER A 476 3.34 -0.57 18.07
C SER A 476 4.52 -1.37 18.61
N SER A 477 5.39 -0.76 19.42
CA SER A 477 6.56 -1.44 20.01
C SER A 477 6.17 -2.58 20.97
N TYR A 478 5.07 -2.44 21.72
CA TYR A 478 4.56 -3.51 22.58
C TYR A 478 3.92 -4.63 21.76
N VAL A 479 3.20 -4.29 20.69
CA VAL A 479 2.63 -5.27 19.76
C VAL A 479 3.73 -6.11 19.11
N ARG A 480 4.83 -5.47 18.66
CA ARG A 480 5.99 -6.20 18.09
C ARG A 480 6.71 -7.07 19.11
N LYS A 481 6.80 -6.62 20.37
CA LYS A 481 7.35 -7.45 21.46
C LYS A 481 6.53 -8.71 21.69
N GLU A 482 5.20 -8.60 21.68
CA GLU A 482 4.30 -9.76 21.76
C GLU A 482 4.37 -10.65 20.51
N PHE A 483 4.52 -10.06 19.33
CA PHE A 483 4.78 -10.81 18.09
C PHE A 483 6.06 -11.65 18.22
N MET A 484 7.16 -11.06 18.70
CA MET A 484 8.47 -11.70 18.89
C MET A 484 8.59 -12.57 20.16
N LYS A 485 7.51 -12.87 20.88
CA LYS A 485 7.57 -13.51 22.21
C LYS A 485 8.14 -14.93 22.21
N SER A 486 8.08 -15.64 21.09
CA SER A 486 8.56 -17.03 20.97
C SER A 486 10.06 -17.12 20.72
N LEU A 487 10.74 -15.98 20.56
CA LEU A 487 12.17 -15.92 20.32
C LEU A 487 12.96 -16.39 21.55
N ASN A 488 13.65 -17.53 21.43
CA ASN A 488 14.43 -18.11 22.50
C ASN A 488 15.88 -17.62 22.43
N THR A 489 16.33 -16.92 23.48
CA THR A 489 17.68 -16.34 23.54
C THR A 489 18.57 -17.03 24.58
N SER A 490 18.22 -18.23 25.04
CA SER A 490 19.03 -18.98 26.02
C SER A 490 20.38 -19.45 25.47
N SER A 491 20.48 -19.62 24.15
CA SER A 491 21.71 -19.95 23.43
C SER A 491 21.62 -19.46 21.99
N ILE A 492 22.76 -19.33 21.30
CA ILE A 492 22.79 -18.96 19.87
C ILE A 492 22.02 -19.98 19.03
N SER A 493 22.22 -21.28 19.28
CA SER A 493 21.53 -22.34 18.52
C SER A 493 20.01 -22.29 18.70
N SER A 494 19.52 -22.10 19.93
CA SER A 494 18.08 -21.95 20.18
C SER A 494 17.51 -20.68 19.55
N PHE A 495 18.29 -19.61 19.51
CA PHE A 495 17.90 -18.37 18.82
C PHE A 495 17.80 -18.57 17.32
N GLU A 496 18.81 -19.19 16.70
CA GLU A 496 18.83 -19.49 15.26
C GLU A 496 17.66 -20.38 14.86
N GLU A 497 17.28 -21.37 15.68
CA GLU A 497 16.11 -22.19 15.41
C GLU A 497 14.80 -21.38 15.52
N THR A 498 14.65 -20.58 16.57
CA THR A 498 13.38 -19.88 16.86
C THR A 498 13.19 -18.59 16.06
N ILE A 499 14.22 -18.06 15.41
CA ILE A 499 14.12 -16.89 14.53
C ILE A 499 13.64 -17.24 13.11
N GLU A 500 13.86 -18.48 12.63
CA GLU A 500 13.50 -18.86 11.25
C GLU A 500 11.99 -18.75 10.94
N PRO A 501 11.05 -19.11 11.84
CA PRO A 501 9.63 -18.84 11.60
C PRO A 501 9.31 -17.35 11.38
N TYR A 502 10.04 -16.46 12.06
CA TYR A 502 9.91 -15.01 11.83
C TYR A 502 10.51 -14.59 10.49
N ARG A 503 11.58 -15.26 10.03
CA ARG A 503 12.14 -15.05 8.70
C ARG A 503 11.18 -15.49 7.61
N ASP A 504 10.48 -16.61 7.79
CA ASP A 504 9.43 -17.07 6.87
C ASP A 504 8.28 -16.05 6.82
N ILE A 505 7.80 -15.56 7.97
CA ILE A 505 6.79 -14.49 8.01
C ILE A 505 7.32 -13.24 7.30
N TYR A 506 8.57 -12.83 7.54
CA TYR A 506 9.16 -11.68 6.88
C TYR A 506 9.23 -11.86 5.35
N ARG A 507 9.63 -13.06 4.88
CA ARG A 507 9.70 -13.42 3.47
C ARG A 507 8.31 -13.42 2.81
N ASP A 508 7.30 -13.99 3.47
CA ASP A 508 6.04 -14.38 2.82
C ASP A 508 4.89 -13.40 3.08
N GLU A 509 4.90 -12.76 4.25
CA GLU A 509 3.83 -11.84 4.70
C GLU A 509 4.21 -10.37 4.55
N ILE A 510 5.50 -10.03 4.59
CA ILE A 510 5.97 -8.64 4.58
C ILE A 510 6.62 -8.27 3.24
N ILE A 511 7.70 -8.96 2.88
CA ILE A 511 8.41 -8.71 1.62
C ILE A 511 7.64 -9.32 0.46
N GLY A 512 7.13 -10.54 0.63
CA GLY A 512 6.56 -11.37 -0.43
C GLY A 512 7.64 -12.04 -1.30
N HIS A 513 7.36 -13.25 -1.78
CA HIS A 513 8.26 -14.00 -2.68
C HIS A 513 7.54 -14.42 -3.96
N PHE A 514 8.27 -14.45 -5.08
CA PHE A 514 7.83 -15.14 -6.29
C PHE A 514 8.30 -16.59 -6.24
N ASN A 515 7.42 -17.52 -6.63
CA ASN A 515 7.74 -18.96 -6.70
C ASN A 515 8.42 -19.37 -8.01
N ASP A 516 8.65 -18.40 -8.91
CA ASP A 516 9.40 -18.62 -10.14
C ASP A 516 10.82 -19.11 -9.81
N PRO A 517 11.30 -20.20 -10.44
CA PRO A 517 12.66 -20.65 -10.25
C PRO A 517 13.65 -19.63 -10.83
N LEU A 518 14.80 -19.47 -10.17
CA LEU A 518 15.91 -18.70 -10.73
C LEU A 518 16.36 -19.31 -12.05
N LEU A 519 16.59 -18.47 -13.05
CA LEU A 519 17.21 -18.87 -14.31
C LEU A 519 18.71 -19.18 -14.10
N PRO A 520 19.34 -19.95 -15.01
CA PRO A 520 20.80 -20.00 -15.08
C PRO A 520 21.39 -18.59 -15.18
N MET A 521 22.46 -18.32 -14.42
CA MET A 521 23.00 -16.96 -14.24
C MET A 521 23.43 -16.27 -15.53
N ASN A 522 23.90 -17.02 -16.53
CA ASN A 522 24.36 -16.53 -17.84
C ASN A 522 25.19 -15.22 -17.75
N PRO A 523 26.34 -15.24 -17.04
CA PRO A 523 27.09 -14.03 -16.78
C PRO A 523 27.63 -13.42 -18.07
N ARG A 524 27.36 -12.12 -18.22
CA ARG A 524 27.88 -11.28 -19.30
C ARG A 524 28.70 -10.16 -18.70
N THR A 525 29.93 -9.97 -19.17
CA THR A 525 30.82 -8.96 -18.62
C THR A 525 31.47 -8.09 -19.69
N ARG A 526 31.80 -6.85 -19.30
CA ARG A 526 32.58 -5.90 -20.10
C ARG A 526 33.48 -5.13 -19.16
N GLN A 527 34.78 -5.11 -19.41
CA GLN A 527 35.69 -4.21 -18.70
C GLN A 527 35.37 -2.78 -19.10
N THR A 528 35.15 -1.90 -18.12
CA THR A 528 34.69 -0.51 -18.39
C THR A 528 35.39 0.51 -17.51
N TYR A 529 35.93 0.10 -16.37
CA TYR A 529 36.54 1.01 -15.42
C TYR A 529 37.95 0.55 -15.05
N GLU A 530 38.81 1.51 -14.76
CA GLU A 530 40.13 1.31 -14.19
C GLU A 530 40.33 2.37 -13.10
N GLY A 531 40.96 2.00 -11.99
CA GLY A 531 41.28 2.93 -10.92
C GLY A 531 42.54 2.52 -10.17
N GLU A 532 42.80 3.18 -9.04
CA GLU A 532 44.03 2.98 -8.28
C GLU A 532 44.08 1.57 -7.66
N ASN A 533 44.83 0.67 -8.30
CA ASN A 533 45.03 -0.73 -7.93
C ASN A 533 43.79 -1.63 -8.07
N TRP A 534 42.84 -1.28 -8.96
CA TRP A 534 41.72 -2.15 -9.29
C TRP A 534 41.23 -1.98 -10.73
N THR A 535 40.58 -3.03 -11.25
CA THR A 535 39.95 -3.08 -12.58
C THR A 535 38.46 -3.37 -12.42
N GLY A 536 37.60 -2.60 -13.10
CA GLY A 536 36.15 -2.66 -12.96
C GLY A 536 35.44 -3.20 -14.20
N TYR A 537 34.51 -4.12 -13.96
CA TYR A 537 33.73 -4.82 -14.98
C TYR A 537 32.24 -4.57 -14.76
N GLU A 538 31.53 -4.16 -15.79
CA GLU A 538 30.07 -4.27 -15.82
C GLU A 538 29.68 -5.74 -15.89
N VAL A 539 28.66 -6.13 -15.13
CA VAL A 539 28.19 -7.51 -15.03
C VAL A 539 26.67 -7.54 -15.17
N VAL A 540 26.16 -8.44 -16.02
CA VAL A 540 24.72 -8.73 -16.15
C VAL A 540 24.44 -10.22 -15.97
N LEU A 541 23.50 -10.54 -15.09
CA LEU A 541 23.03 -11.90 -14.77
C LEU A 541 21.54 -12.03 -15.07
N ASP A 542 21.10 -13.20 -15.54
CA ASP A 542 19.68 -13.53 -15.65
C ASP A 542 19.12 -13.97 -14.28
N VAL A 543 17.91 -13.54 -13.92
CA VAL A 543 17.27 -13.85 -12.63
C VAL A 543 15.95 -14.56 -12.85
N PHE A 544 14.98 -13.88 -13.47
CA PHE A 544 13.72 -14.46 -13.95
C PHE A 544 13.55 -14.10 -15.42
N GLU A 545 12.51 -14.64 -16.06
CA GLU A 545 12.09 -14.15 -17.38
C GLU A 545 11.85 -12.63 -17.31
N ASP A 546 12.46 -11.86 -18.22
CA ASP A 546 12.52 -10.39 -18.23
C ASP A 546 13.25 -9.69 -17.06
N VAL A 547 13.73 -10.41 -16.05
CA VAL A 547 14.41 -9.82 -14.88
C VAL A 547 15.90 -10.16 -14.89
N ILE A 548 16.73 -9.12 -14.88
CA ILE A 548 18.19 -9.22 -14.79
C ILE A 548 18.71 -8.65 -13.47
N ALA A 549 19.91 -9.04 -13.05
CA ALA A 549 20.72 -8.29 -12.10
C ALA A 549 21.86 -7.60 -12.85
N TYR A 550 22.15 -6.34 -12.51
CA TYR A 550 23.22 -5.54 -13.11
C TYR A 550 24.06 -4.87 -12.02
N GLY A 551 25.37 -4.76 -12.23
CA GLY A 551 26.26 -4.02 -11.34
C GLY A 551 27.68 -3.91 -11.88
N ILE A 552 28.56 -3.32 -11.08
CA ILE A 552 29.99 -3.19 -11.37
C ILE A 552 30.79 -4.01 -10.36
N LEU A 553 31.60 -4.95 -10.85
CA LEU A 553 32.56 -5.73 -10.06
C LEU A 553 33.95 -5.07 -10.17
N CYS A 554 34.56 -4.72 -9.04
CA CYS A 554 35.97 -4.30 -8.98
C CYS A 554 36.83 -5.45 -8.47
N LEU A 555 37.87 -5.78 -9.23
CA LEU A 555 38.91 -6.73 -8.87
C LEU A 555 40.20 -5.97 -8.54
N PRO A 556 40.82 -6.20 -7.38
CA PRO A 556 42.16 -5.66 -7.09
C PRO A 556 43.19 -6.12 -8.11
N ASN A 557 44.08 -5.23 -8.55
CA ASN A 557 45.07 -5.53 -9.60
C ASN A 557 46.20 -6.45 -9.11
N ASP A 558 46.40 -6.56 -7.80
CA ASP A 558 47.43 -7.40 -7.17
C ASP A 558 46.94 -8.82 -6.82
N LEU A 559 45.74 -9.19 -7.29
CA LEU A 559 45.08 -10.47 -7.03
C LEU A 559 45.88 -11.64 -7.64
N LYS A 560 46.38 -12.55 -6.80
CA LYS A 560 47.22 -13.67 -7.26
C LYS A 560 46.39 -14.86 -7.71
N LYS A 561 46.97 -15.69 -8.60
CA LYS A 561 46.33 -16.94 -9.02
C LYS A 561 46.08 -17.86 -7.81
N GLY A 562 44.83 -18.28 -7.62
CA GLY A 562 44.41 -19.13 -6.50
C GLY A 562 44.22 -18.40 -5.17
N GLU A 563 44.51 -17.10 -5.10
CA GLU A 563 44.21 -16.28 -3.92
C GLU A 563 42.71 -15.97 -3.87
N LYS A 564 42.09 -16.24 -2.72
CA LYS A 564 40.69 -15.91 -2.44
C LYS A 564 40.59 -14.70 -1.51
N ARG A 565 39.81 -13.71 -1.92
CA ARG A 565 39.60 -12.48 -1.16
C ARG A 565 38.14 -12.31 -0.74
N PRO A 566 37.90 -11.68 0.42
CA PRO A 566 36.55 -11.33 0.84
C PRO A 566 35.91 -10.34 -0.12
N VAL A 567 34.58 -10.39 -0.21
CA VAL A 567 33.76 -9.50 -1.05
C VAL A 567 33.00 -8.52 -0.18
N VAL A 568 32.88 -7.27 -0.63
CA VAL A 568 31.94 -6.29 -0.09
C VAL A 568 30.97 -5.85 -1.17
N VAL A 569 29.69 -6.20 -1.00
CA VAL A 569 28.62 -5.68 -1.85
C VAL A 569 28.26 -4.29 -1.36
N CYS A 570 28.49 -3.29 -2.21
CA CYS A 570 28.39 -1.88 -1.88
C CYS A 570 27.14 -1.27 -2.54
N GLN A 571 26.21 -0.74 -1.75
CA GLN A 571 24.91 -0.29 -2.24
C GLN A 571 24.71 1.22 -2.12
N HIS A 572 24.48 1.87 -3.26
CA HIS A 572 24.07 3.28 -3.34
C HIS A 572 22.61 3.50 -2.90
N GLY A 573 22.28 4.75 -2.58
CA GLY A 573 20.94 5.21 -2.20
C GLY A 573 20.01 5.52 -3.37
N LEU A 574 18.86 6.12 -3.06
CA LEU A 574 17.77 6.50 -3.97
C LEU A 574 18.29 7.33 -5.15
N GLU A 575 17.88 7.01 -6.37
CA GLU A 575 18.33 7.63 -7.63
C GLU A 575 19.85 7.56 -7.92
N GLY A 576 20.62 6.90 -7.05
CA GLY A 576 22.05 6.69 -7.27
C GLY A 576 22.33 5.61 -8.32
N ARG A 577 23.59 5.52 -8.71
CA ARG A 577 24.12 4.51 -9.62
C ARG A 577 25.37 3.84 -9.04
N PRO A 578 25.70 2.60 -9.47
CA PRO A 578 26.94 1.96 -9.12
C PRO A 578 28.16 2.86 -9.29
N ARG A 579 28.30 3.57 -10.43
CA ARG A 579 29.44 4.45 -10.68
C ARG A 579 29.65 5.54 -9.62
N ASP A 580 28.57 6.03 -9.00
CA ASP A 580 28.61 7.16 -8.05
C ASP A 580 29.29 6.77 -6.73
N ILE A 581 29.45 5.46 -6.47
CA ILE A 581 30.15 4.92 -5.30
C ILE A 581 31.56 4.40 -5.64
N LEU A 582 31.99 4.52 -6.90
CA LEU A 582 33.32 4.12 -7.37
C LEU A 582 34.23 5.31 -7.70
N GLN A 583 33.72 6.35 -8.36
CA GLN A 583 34.54 7.42 -8.92
C GLN A 583 33.84 8.79 -8.85
N GLY A 584 34.64 9.83 -8.66
CA GLY A 584 34.20 11.23 -8.71
C GLY A 584 34.00 11.87 -7.35
N ASP A 585 34.34 11.17 -6.27
CA ASP A 585 34.22 11.58 -4.87
C ASP A 585 32.85 12.19 -4.55
N HIS A 586 31.80 11.46 -4.92
CA HIS A 586 30.43 11.90 -4.67
C HIS A 586 30.25 12.25 -3.18
N GLN A 587 29.68 13.43 -2.89
CA GLN A 587 29.63 14.02 -1.54
C GLN A 587 29.04 13.12 -0.43
N ALA A 588 28.18 12.17 -0.78
CA ALA A 588 27.56 11.24 0.16
C ALA A 588 28.28 9.88 0.25
N TYR A 589 29.08 9.53 -0.75
CA TYR A 589 29.62 8.17 -0.88
C TYR A 589 31.14 8.13 -0.75
N HIS A 590 31.82 9.20 -1.13
CA HIS A 590 33.26 9.32 -1.11
C HIS A 590 33.96 8.11 -1.74
N ASP A 591 33.47 7.62 -2.87
CA ASP A 591 34.02 6.50 -3.63
C ASP A 591 34.30 5.25 -2.76
N PHE A 592 33.46 4.99 -1.75
CA PHE A 592 33.78 3.98 -0.73
C PHE A 592 33.99 2.57 -1.28
N ALA A 593 33.33 2.20 -2.39
CA ALA A 593 33.49 0.89 -3.01
C ALA A 593 34.89 0.75 -3.63
N SER A 594 35.35 1.74 -4.40
CA SER A 594 36.70 1.68 -4.98
C SER A 594 37.79 1.82 -3.92
N LYS A 595 37.55 2.60 -2.86
CA LYS A 595 38.44 2.67 -1.70
C LYS A 595 38.58 1.33 -0.98
N LEU A 596 37.51 0.53 -0.89
CA LEU A 596 37.58 -0.84 -0.38
C LEU A 596 38.33 -1.76 -1.36
N ALA A 597 38.11 -1.60 -2.67
CA ALA A 597 38.86 -2.35 -3.68
C ALA A 597 40.37 -2.09 -3.59
N SER A 598 40.80 -0.83 -3.44
CA SER A 598 42.21 -0.46 -3.23
C SER A 598 42.79 -0.99 -1.91
N ARG A 599 41.95 -1.39 -0.95
CA ARG A 599 42.37 -2.07 0.30
C ARG A 599 42.46 -3.59 0.13
N GLY A 600 42.22 -4.10 -1.07
CA GLY A 600 42.33 -5.50 -1.43
C GLY A 600 41.02 -6.28 -1.34
N PHE A 601 39.90 -5.68 -0.97
CA PHE A 601 38.60 -6.36 -1.07
C PHE A 601 38.18 -6.51 -2.53
N ILE A 602 37.45 -7.58 -2.86
CA ILE A 602 36.65 -7.58 -4.10
C ILE A 602 35.38 -6.79 -3.79
N THR A 603 34.95 -5.89 -4.67
CA THR A 603 33.69 -5.15 -4.43
C THR A 603 32.72 -5.33 -5.57
N PHE A 604 31.45 -5.54 -5.24
CA PHE A 604 30.37 -5.58 -6.24
C PHE A 604 29.34 -4.49 -5.92
N SER A 605 29.04 -3.64 -6.90
CA SER A 605 28.12 -2.51 -6.75
C SER A 605 26.88 -2.72 -7.61
N PRO A 606 25.77 -3.27 -7.07
CA PRO A 606 24.56 -3.52 -7.84
C PRO A 606 23.77 -2.25 -8.12
N GLN A 607 23.16 -2.18 -9.30
CA GLN A 607 22.06 -1.26 -9.57
C GLN A 607 20.76 -1.90 -9.11
N ASN A 608 20.18 -1.33 -8.05
CA ASN A 608 18.82 -1.68 -7.62
C ASN A 608 17.76 -0.85 -8.35
N LEU A 609 16.50 -1.22 -8.17
CA LEU A 609 15.35 -0.69 -8.93
C LEU A 609 15.05 0.79 -8.69
N TYR A 610 15.48 1.38 -7.58
CA TYR A 610 15.07 2.71 -7.11
C TYR A 610 15.69 3.89 -7.87
N ILE A 611 15.46 3.92 -9.19
CA ILE A 611 15.95 4.93 -10.13
C ILE A 611 14.88 5.29 -11.18
N PHE A 612 14.94 6.50 -11.72
CA PHE A 612 14.00 7.08 -12.68
C PHE A 612 12.64 7.47 -12.08
N GLN A 613 12.62 7.90 -10.83
CA GLN A 613 11.47 8.51 -10.17
C GLN A 613 10.23 7.62 -10.27
N ASP A 614 9.14 8.09 -10.88
CA ASP A 614 7.89 7.32 -10.93
C ASP A 614 7.99 6.00 -11.71
N ARG A 615 8.98 5.83 -12.60
CA ARG A 615 9.15 4.56 -13.31
C ARG A 615 9.43 3.40 -12.35
N PHE A 616 10.18 3.61 -11.27
CA PHE A 616 10.38 2.55 -10.28
C PHE A 616 9.28 2.51 -9.23
N ARG A 617 8.78 3.68 -8.79
CA ARG A 617 7.73 3.74 -7.78
C ARG A 617 6.46 3.03 -8.24
N THR A 618 6.15 3.09 -9.54
CA THR A 618 5.05 2.32 -10.14
C THR A 618 5.27 0.80 -10.16
N LEU A 619 6.51 0.31 -10.04
CA LEU A 619 6.76 -1.13 -9.86
C LEU A 619 6.27 -1.59 -8.47
N GLN A 620 6.52 -0.80 -7.43
CA GLN A 620 5.99 -1.05 -6.09
C GLN A 620 4.46 -1.12 -6.11
N ARG A 621 3.82 -0.17 -6.80
CA ARG A 621 2.37 -0.11 -7.00
C ARG A 621 1.80 -1.38 -7.65
N LYS A 622 2.52 -1.95 -8.62
CA LYS A 622 2.15 -3.20 -9.31
C LYS A 622 2.39 -4.44 -8.45
N ALA A 623 3.40 -4.40 -7.58
CA ALA A 623 3.76 -5.50 -6.70
C ALA A 623 2.76 -5.67 -5.53
N TYR A 624 2.28 -4.56 -4.94
CA TYR A 624 1.42 -4.60 -3.76
C TYR A 624 0.15 -5.44 -3.90
N PRO A 625 -0.67 -5.37 -4.97
CA PRO A 625 -1.85 -6.20 -5.12
C PRO A 625 -1.55 -7.70 -5.17
N LEU A 626 -0.31 -8.07 -5.51
CA LEU A 626 0.18 -9.45 -5.55
C LEU A 626 0.80 -9.89 -4.22
N LYS A 627 0.71 -9.06 -3.17
CA LYS A 627 1.38 -9.28 -1.87
C LYS A 627 2.90 -9.41 -2.05
N LYS A 628 3.46 -8.51 -2.87
CA LYS A 628 4.88 -8.43 -3.18
C LYS A 628 5.35 -7.01 -2.98
N THR A 629 6.65 -6.82 -2.85
CA THR A 629 7.31 -5.52 -2.78
C THR A 629 8.41 -5.44 -3.84
N LEU A 630 9.06 -4.28 -3.99
CA LEU A 630 10.30 -4.13 -4.75
C LEU A 630 11.35 -5.16 -4.30
N PHE A 631 11.39 -5.47 -3.00
CA PHE A 631 12.33 -6.43 -2.43
C PHE A 631 12.01 -7.88 -2.79
N SER A 632 10.79 -8.21 -3.24
CA SER A 632 10.48 -9.52 -3.84
C SER A 632 11.26 -9.78 -5.13
N ILE A 633 11.77 -8.72 -5.78
CA ILE A 633 12.61 -8.81 -6.98
C ILE A 633 14.08 -8.62 -6.63
N ILE A 634 14.38 -7.66 -5.76
CA ILE A 634 15.76 -7.32 -5.35
C ILE A 634 16.42 -8.47 -4.57
N VAL A 635 15.69 -9.18 -3.71
CA VAL A 635 16.25 -10.31 -2.95
C VAL A 635 16.73 -11.43 -3.88
N PRO A 636 15.93 -11.92 -4.85
CA PRO A 636 16.41 -12.85 -5.89
C PRO A 636 17.59 -12.31 -6.72
N GLN A 637 17.59 -11.02 -7.08
CA GLN A 637 18.74 -10.42 -7.79
C GLN A 637 20.03 -10.55 -6.97
N HIS A 638 19.97 -10.26 -5.67
CA HIS A 638 21.11 -10.40 -4.77
C HIS A 638 21.51 -11.86 -4.54
N GLN A 639 20.56 -12.79 -4.40
CA GLN A 639 20.89 -14.22 -4.33
C GLN A 639 21.63 -14.68 -5.59
N GLN A 640 21.19 -14.24 -6.78
CA GLN A 640 21.86 -14.58 -8.04
C GLN A 640 23.25 -13.96 -8.16
N ILE A 641 23.43 -12.72 -7.70
CA ILE A 641 24.74 -12.06 -7.61
C ILE A 641 25.70 -12.90 -6.74
N LEU A 642 25.27 -13.31 -5.54
CA LEU A 642 26.10 -14.10 -4.65
C LEU A 642 26.36 -15.51 -5.18
N ASN A 643 25.37 -16.15 -5.81
CA ASN A 643 25.55 -17.44 -6.49
C ASN A 643 26.67 -17.36 -7.53
N TRP A 644 26.71 -16.27 -8.32
CA TRP A 644 27.74 -16.08 -9.35
C TRP A 644 29.09 -15.74 -8.74
N LEU A 645 29.14 -14.83 -7.77
CA LEU A 645 30.40 -14.47 -7.11
C LEU A 645 31.07 -15.71 -6.48
N LYS A 646 30.30 -16.62 -5.90
CA LYS A 646 30.81 -17.91 -5.35
C LYS A 646 31.47 -18.81 -6.39
N THR A 647 31.17 -18.65 -7.69
CA THR A 647 31.83 -19.42 -8.76
C THR A 647 33.18 -18.83 -9.18
N LEU A 648 33.47 -17.58 -8.82
CA LEU A 648 34.72 -16.94 -9.21
C LEU A 648 35.89 -17.53 -8.41
N PRO A 649 37.00 -17.92 -9.06
CA PRO A 649 38.10 -18.63 -8.41
C PRO A 649 38.80 -17.82 -7.30
N ASN A 650 38.69 -16.49 -7.38
CA ASN A 650 39.32 -15.55 -6.46
C ASN A 650 38.39 -15.01 -5.36
N VAL A 651 37.14 -15.46 -5.31
CA VAL A 651 36.19 -15.07 -4.28
C VAL A 651 36.23 -16.06 -3.12
N ASP A 652 36.27 -15.54 -1.92
CA ASP A 652 35.98 -16.30 -0.70
C ASP A 652 34.46 -16.34 -0.44
N ALA A 653 33.85 -17.48 -0.73
CA ALA A 653 32.41 -17.71 -0.66
C ALA A 653 31.82 -17.54 0.76
N GLU A 654 32.64 -17.65 1.80
CA GLU A 654 32.18 -17.53 3.20
C GLU A 654 32.33 -16.10 3.76
N ARG A 655 32.98 -15.20 3.00
CA ARG A 655 33.32 -13.85 3.45
C ARG A 655 32.79 -12.78 2.49
N MET A 656 31.46 -12.73 2.34
CA MET A 656 30.76 -11.73 1.54
C MET A 656 29.93 -10.81 2.43
N ALA A 657 30.26 -9.53 2.49
CA ALA A 657 29.59 -8.51 3.31
C ALA A 657 28.60 -7.67 2.50
N PHE A 658 27.63 -7.06 3.17
CA PHE A 658 26.77 -6.01 2.61
C PHE A 658 27.04 -4.66 3.30
N TYR A 659 27.20 -3.59 2.53
CA TYR A 659 27.35 -2.23 3.04
C TYR A 659 26.58 -1.25 2.17
N GLY A 660 25.59 -0.54 2.73
CA GLY A 660 24.81 0.44 1.99
C GLY A 660 24.46 1.72 2.74
N LEU A 661 24.29 2.81 1.99
CA LEU A 661 23.91 4.14 2.47
C LEU A 661 22.47 4.50 2.07
N SER A 662 21.69 5.13 2.97
CA SER A 662 20.37 5.69 2.67
C SER A 662 19.38 4.62 2.21
N TYR A 663 18.80 4.70 1.00
CA TYR A 663 18.02 3.59 0.44
C TYR A 663 18.86 2.27 0.34
N GLY A 664 20.17 2.38 0.19
CA GLY A 664 21.11 1.26 0.33
C GLY A 664 21.24 0.77 1.78
N GLY A 665 21.12 1.64 2.77
CA GLY A 665 20.99 1.28 4.19
C GLY A 665 19.67 0.58 4.48
N LYS A 666 18.57 1.04 3.87
CA LYS A 666 17.27 0.33 3.86
C LYS A 666 17.43 -1.06 3.25
N SER A 667 18.21 -1.19 2.18
CA SER A 667 18.55 -2.48 1.57
C SER A 667 19.40 -3.37 2.49
N ALA A 668 20.32 -2.80 3.27
CA ALA A 668 21.13 -3.50 4.26
C ALA A 668 20.31 -4.11 5.42
N MET A 669 19.10 -3.61 5.68
CA MET A 669 18.17 -4.17 6.66
C MET A 669 17.27 -5.26 6.09
N ARG A 670 17.05 -5.28 4.77
CA ARG A 670 16.07 -6.15 4.10
C ARG A 670 16.72 -7.35 3.42
N ILE A 671 17.79 -7.11 2.67
CA ILE A 671 18.42 -8.14 1.85
C ILE A 671 19.18 -9.14 2.72
N PRO A 672 20.11 -8.74 3.62
CA PRO A 672 20.81 -9.72 4.47
C PRO A 672 19.87 -10.45 5.43
N ALA A 673 18.71 -9.88 5.77
CA ALA A 673 17.68 -10.56 6.55
C ALA A 673 17.03 -11.75 5.80
N LEU A 674 17.15 -11.85 4.48
CA LEU A 674 16.62 -12.99 3.69
C LEU A 674 17.72 -13.77 2.95
N VAL A 675 18.80 -13.10 2.57
CA VAL A 675 19.96 -13.70 1.91
C VAL A 675 21.02 -14.01 2.97
N LYS A 676 20.99 -15.24 3.49
CA LYS A 676 21.87 -15.69 4.58
C LYS A 676 23.36 -15.82 4.17
N ASP A 677 23.63 -15.83 2.87
CA ASP A 677 24.98 -15.85 2.29
C ASP A 677 25.79 -14.58 2.57
N TYR A 678 25.14 -13.47 2.93
CA TYR A 678 25.86 -12.33 3.47
C TYR A 678 26.34 -12.64 4.89
N CYS A 679 27.65 -12.63 5.11
CA CYS A 679 28.23 -12.95 6.42
C CYS A 679 28.13 -11.79 7.44
N LEU A 680 27.91 -10.55 6.99
CA LEU A 680 27.66 -9.37 7.83
C LEU A 680 26.89 -8.28 7.07
N SER A 681 26.33 -7.31 7.80
CA SER A 681 25.62 -6.16 7.22
C SER A 681 25.99 -4.82 7.89
N ILE A 682 26.17 -3.77 7.09
CA ILE A 682 26.39 -2.39 7.54
C ILE A 682 25.29 -1.48 6.97
N CYS A 683 24.53 -0.84 7.86
CA CYS A 683 23.48 0.12 7.54
C CYS A 683 23.97 1.55 7.84
N SER A 684 24.27 2.32 6.79
CA SER A 684 24.72 3.72 6.94
C SER A 684 23.61 4.71 6.57
N ALA A 685 23.50 5.77 7.36
CA ALA A 685 22.63 6.93 7.10
C ALA A 685 21.15 6.57 6.79
N ASP A 686 20.62 5.56 7.48
CA ASP A 686 19.23 5.09 7.32
C ASP A 686 18.64 4.57 8.64
N PHE A 687 19.44 3.87 9.45
CA PHE A 687 18.97 3.16 10.63
C PHE A 687 18.28 4.09 11.67
N ASN A 688 17.01 3.85 11.97
CA ASN A 688 16.24 4.54 13.02
C ASN A 688 14.97 3.75 13.40
N ASP A 689 14.10 4.30 14.25
CA ASP A 689 12.73 3.80 14.44
C ASP A 689 11.91 3.99 13.14
N TRP A 690 12.06 3.04 12.22
CA TRP A 690 11.55 3.10 10.85
C TRP A 690 10.03 3.20 10.80
N VAL A 691 9.32 2.45 11.64
CA VAL A 691 7.86 2.52 11.74
C VAL A 691 7.42 3.93 12.14
N TRP A 692 8.06 4.53 13.16
CA TRP A 692 7.76 5.92 13.56
C TRP A 692 8.07 6.91 12.43
N LYS A 693 9.21 6.74 11.76
CA LYS A 693 9.62 7.57 10.62
C LYS A 693 8.61 7.52 9.48
N ASN A 694 7.93 6.40 9.25
CA ASN A 694 6.92 6.28 8.19
C ASN A 694 5.49 6.62 8.62
N ALA A 695 5.12 6.44 9.89
CA ALA A 695 3.72 6.57 10.30
C ALA A 695 3.40 7.83 11.12
N SER A 696 4.40 8.58 11.59
CA SER A 696 4.14 9.73 12.47
C SER A 696 3.66 10.96 11.70
N THR A 697 2.46 11.44 12.03
CA THR A 697 1.90 12.71 11.51
C THR A 697 2.21 13.91 12.40
N VAL A 698 3.25 13.80 13.24
CA VAL A 698 3.64 14.88 14.15
C VAL A 698 5.03 15.40 13.80
N THR A 699 5.98 14.50 13.59
CA THR A 699 7.41 14.84 13.42
C THR A 699 7.73 15.38 12.02
N PRO A 700 8.62 16.38 11.89
CA PRO A 700 9.07 16.89 10.59
C PRO A 700 9.98 15.90 9.85
N TYR A 701 10.48 14.87 10.55
CA TYR A 701 11.29 13.83 9.94
C TYR A 701 10.45 12.82 9.16
N SER A 702 9.12 12.78 9.27
CA SER A 702 8.36 11.64 8.72
C SER A 702 8.21 11.64 7.19
N TYR A 703 8.23 10.44 6.59
CA TYR A 703 7.90 10.23 5.18
C TYR A 703 6.43 10.53 4.86
N VAL A 704 5.53 10.65 5.85
CA VAL A 704 4.14 11.07 5.59
C VAL A 704 4.09 12.40 4.84
N TRP A 705 5.10 13.26 5.01
CA TRP A 705 5.15 14.60 4.43
C TRP A 705 5.90 14.71 3.10
N SER A 706 6.59 13.66 2.65
CA SER A 706 7.52 13.72 1.53
C SER A 706 6.99 13.04 0.26
N GLY A 707 7.76 13.06 -0.83
CA GLY A 707 7.32 12.60 -2.15
C GLY A 707 7.42 11.08 -2.39
N GLU A 708 8.07 10.35 -1.50
CA GLU A 708 8.39 8.92 -1.64
C GLU A 708 7.19 8.03 -1.31
N TYR A 709 6.12 8.07 -2.12
CA TYR A 709 4.89 7.30 -1.89
C TYR A 709 5.07 5.77 -1.95
N GLU A 710 6.21 5.27 -2.44
CA GLU A 710 6.57 3.86 -2.48
C GLU A 710 7.15 3.31 -1.17
N ILE A 711 7.53 4.20 -0.24
CA ILE A 711 8.40 3.84 0.90
C ILE A 711 7.68 3.02 1.98
N PHE A 712 6.36 3.20 2.10
CA PHE A 712 5.48 2.60 3.13
C PHE A 712 5.29 1.11 2.88
N GLU A 713 5.55 0.27 3.87
CA GLU A 713 5.48 -1.19 3.77
C GLU A 713 4.36 -1.72 4.68
N PHE A 714 3.52 -2.62 4.15
CA PHE A 714 2.28 -2.98 4.84
C PHE A 714 2.55 -3.66 6.18
N ASN A 715 1.93 -3.15 7.24
CA ASN A 715 1.89 -3.78 8.57
C ASN A 715 3.25 -3.97 9.28
N LEU A 716 4.28 -3.20 8.94
CA LEU A 716 5.53 -3.17 9.72
C LEU A 716 5.29 -2.78 11.18
N GLY A 717 4.33 -1.88 11.44
CA GLY A 717 4.02 -1.43 12.79
C GLY A 717 3.65 -2.53 13.78
N SER A 718 3.03 -3.62 13.30
CA SER A 718 2.66 -4.76 14.15
C SER A 718 3.61 -5.95 14.07
N THR A 719 4.64 -5.89 13.22
CA THR A 719 5.50 -7.04 12.88
C THR A 719 6.98 -6.74 13.04
N PHE A 720 7.58 -5.97 12.12
CA PHE A 720 9.02 -5.71 12.08
C PHE A 720 9.33 -4.22 12.04
N ASN A 721 10.23 -3.80 12.92
CA ASN A 721 11.03 -2.57 12.78
C ASN A 721 12.49 -2.94 12.53
N TYR A 722 13.38 -1.96 12.47
CA TYR A 722 14.80 -2.22 12.22
C TYR A 722 15.48 -3.07 13.28
N SER A 723 15.08 -2.99 14.55
CA SER A 723 15.59 -3.88 15.58
C SER A 723 15.16 -5.34 15.39
N GLU A 724 13.92 -5.58 14.96
CA GLU A 724 13.46 -6.91 14.59
C GLU A 724 14.16 -7.43 13.31
N MET A 725 14.41 -6.56 12.33
CA MET A 725 15.20 -6.92 11.13
C MET A 725 16.66 -7.24 11.48
N ALA A 726 17.28 -6.53 12.43
CA ALA A 726 18.61 -6.86 12.95
C ALA A 726 18.61 -8.22 13.67
N ALA A 727 17.52 -8.60 14.34
CA ALA A 727 17.37 -9.95 14.89
C ALA A 727 17.37 -11.02 13.79
N LEU A 728 16.77 -10.75 12.63
CA LEU A 728 16.87 -11.63 11.46
C LEU A 728 18.30 -11.71 10.92
N ILE A 729 19.13 -10.69 11.11
CA ILE A 729 20.54 -10.70 10.68
C ILE A 729 21.42 -11.50 11.65
N ALA A 730 21.14 -11.40 12.95
CA ALA A 730 21.85 -12.16 13.99
C ALA A 730 21.87 -13.68 13.71
N PRO A 731 22.95 -14.39 14.09
CA PRO A 731 24.10 -13.96 14.90
C PRO A 731 25.26 -13.33 14.11
N ARG A 732 25.02 -12.97 12.84
CA ARG A 732 26.03 -12.34 11.98
C ARG A 732 26.38 -10.92 12.46
N PRO A 733 27.62 -10.44 12.24
CA PRO A 733 27.98 -9.09 12.59
C PRO A 733 27.09 -8.03 11.92
N PHE A 734 26.73 -7.02 12.68
CA PHE A 734 25.86 -5.92 12.25
C PHE A 734 26.40 -4.58 12.74
N MET A 735 26.45 -3.60 11.85
CA MET A 735 26.92 -2.26 12.19
C MET A 735 25.98 -1.17 11.67
N VAL A 736 25.87 -0.09 12.46
CA VAL A 736 25.23 1.16 12.05
C VAL A 736 26.27 2.27 11.93
N GLU A 737 26.21 3.07 10.86
CA GLU A 737 27.04 4.27 10.68
C GLU A 737 26.14 5.51 10.62
N ARG A 738 26.41 6.49 11.48
CA ARG A 738 25.49 7.61 11.71
C ARG A 738 26.22 8.94 11.87
N GLY A 739 25.92 9.88 10.96
CA GLY A 739 26.33 11.28 11.08
C GLY A 739 25.39 12.08 11.97
N HIS A 740 25.92 12.88 12.89
CA HIS A 740 25.12 13.73 13.80
C HIS A 740 24.22 14.75 13.09
N PHE A 741 24.56 15.14 11.86
CA PHE A 741 23.82 16.13 11.07
C PHE A 741 23.00 15.51 9.94
N ASP A 742 22.83 14.18 9.95
CA ASP A 742 21.99 13.49 9.00
C ASP A 742 20.50 13.82 9.23
N GLY A 743 19.87 14.44 8.22
CA GLY A 743 18.47 14.83 8.23
C GLY A 743 17.46 13.66 8.14
N VAL A 744 17.91 12.42 7.98
CA VAL A 744 17.01 11.25 7.90
C VAL A 744 16.26 11.02 9.21
N ALA A 745 16.91 11.17 10.36
CA ALA A 745 16.30 10.98 11.67
C ALA A 745 17.09 11.77 12.72
N PRO A 746 16.55 12.05 13.91
CA PRO A 746 17.33 12.59 15.01
C PRO A 746 18.12 11.48 15.75
N ASP A 747 19.24 11.83 16.38
CA ASP A 747 20.12 10.87 17.06
C ASP A 747 19.38 10.07 18.14
N GLU A 748 18.43 10.68 18.85
CA GLU A 748 17.65 10.03 19.90
C GLU A 748 16.83 8.85 19.35
N ARG A 749 16.33 8.96 18.12
CA ARG A 749 15.56 7.89 17.48
C ARG A 749 16.45 6.77 16.97
N VAL A 750 17.63 7.12 16.47
CA VAL A 750 18.67 6.14 16.09
C VAL A 750 19.15 5.38 17.32
N ALA A 751 19.49 6.10 18.39
CA ALA A 751 19.95 5.52 19.65
C ALA A 751 18.88 4.65 20.32
N TYR A 752 17.61 5.11 20.33
CA TYR A 752 16.48 4.34 20.85
C TYR A 752 16.32 2.99 20.15
N GLU A 753 16.37 2.96 18.82
CA GLU A 753 16.22 1.70 18.08
C GLU A 753 17.47 0.82 18.22
N PHE A 754 18.67 1.39 18.18
CA PHE A 754 19.92 0.63 18.30
C PHE A 754 20.10 0.03 19.69
N ALA A 755 19.59 0.69 20.75
CA ALA A 755 19.60 0.14 22.10
C ALA A 755 18.92 -1.24 22.19
N LYS A 756 17.86 -1.47 21.40
CA LYS A 756 17.17 -2.77 21.32
C LYS A 756 18.05 -3.84 20.66
N VAL A 757 18.74 -3.48 19.57
CA VAL A 757 19.69 -4.36 18.87
C VAL A 757 20.85 -4.73 19.79
N ARG A 758 21.46 -3.74 20.43
CA ARG A 758 22.53 -3.97 21.41
C ARG A 758 22.06 -4.85 22.56
N HIS A 759 20.85 -4.66 23.07
CA HIS A 759 20.31 -5.52 24.11
C HIS A 759 20.19 -6.99 23.65
N LEU A 760 19.76 -7.24 22.41
CA LEU A 760 19.74 -8.59 21.85
C LEU A 760 21.16 -9.18 21.73
N TYR A 761 22.04 -8.50 20.99
CA TYR A 761 23.39 -9.01 20.71
C TYR A 761 24.23 -9.17 21.98
N GLN A 762 24.34 -8.11 22.79
CA GLN A 762 25.23 -8.08 23.93
C GLN A 762 24.63 -8.78 25.15
N ALA A 763 23.41 -8.41 25.55
CA ALA A 763 22.86 -8.84 26.84
C ALA A 763 22.18 -10.21 26.77
N LYS A 764 21.48 -10.51 25.67
CA LYS A 764 20.74 -11.78 25.53
C LYS A 764 21.59 -12.88 24.89
N LEU A 765 22.36 -12.56 23.85
CA LEU A 765 23.12 -13.56 23.09
C LEU A 765 24.62 -13.62 23.43
N GLY A 766 25.15 -12.66 24.20
CA GLY A 766 26.57 -12.64 24.60
C GLY A 766 27.55 -12.35 23.46
N MET A 767 27.11 -11.72 22.37
CA MET A 767 27.90 -11.41 21.16
C MET A 767 28.09 -9.91 20.97
N GLY A 768 28.44 -9.19 22.04
CA GLY A 768 28.60 -7.73 22.01
C GLY A 768 29.69 -7.24 21.05
N ASP A 769 30.68 -8.08 20.75
CA ASP A 769 31.78 -7.82 19.83
C ASP A 769 31.38 -7.88 18.34
N ARG A 770 30.13 -8.28 18.04
CA ARG A 770 29.56 -8.39 16.68
C ARG A 770 28.54 -7.31 16.36
N CYS A 771 28.28 -6.36 17.26
CA CYS A 771 27.27 -5.31 17.07
C CYS A 771 27.83 -3.96 17.47
N GLU A 772 27.99 -3.06 16.49
CA GLU A 772 28.65 -1.77 16.68
C GLU A 772 27.85 -0.62 16.06
N ILE A 773 27.99 0.59 16.61
CA ILE A 773 27.48 1.83 16.00
C ILE A 773 28.58 2.89 16.03
N GLU A 774 28.83 3.51 14.88
CA GLU A 774 29.72 4.66 14.76
C GLU A 774 28.90 5.95 14.68
N TRP A 775 29.24 6.91 15.56
CA TRP A 775 28.73 8.27 15.53
C TRP A 775 29.86 9.21 15.12
N PHE A 776 29.61 10.09 14.16
CA PHE A 776 30.62 11.04 13.69
C PHE A 776 30.02 12.43 13.40
N PRO A 777 30.81 13.50 13.51
CA PRO A 777 30.36 14.87 13.22
C PRO A 777 30.26 15.10 11.71
N GLY A 778 29.22 14.55 11.08
CA GLY A 778 29.01 14.66 9.64
C GLY A 778 27.55 14.60 9.21
N PRO A 779 27.28 14.90 7.92
CA PRO A 779 25.94 14.92 7.34
C PRO A 779 25.48 13.51 6.93
N HIS A 780 24.50 13.46 6.04
CA HIS A 780 24.07 12.24 5.35
C HIS A 780 25.16 11.75 4.36
N THR A 781 26.14 10.98 4.87
CA THR A 781 27.31 10.52 4.09
C THR A 781 27.93 9.25 4.67
N ILE A 782 28.74 8.55 3.87
CA ILE A 782 29.67 7.51 4.32
C ILE A 782 30.86 8.15 5.03
N ASN A 783 31.14 7.74 6.27
CA ASN A 783 32.38 8.16 6.96
C ASN A 783 33.56 7.27 6.57
N GLY A 784 33.35 5.96 6.45
CA GLY A 784 34.35 5.03 5.94
C GLY A 784 35.56 4.84 6.87
N LYS A 785 35.42 5.11 8.17
CA LYS A 785 36.47 4.87 9.18
C LYS A 785 36.15 3.64 10.01
N GLY A 786 35.22 3.75 10.96
CA GLY A 786 34.78 2.62 11.77
C GLY A 786 34.20 1.50 10.93
N THR A 787 33.46 1.83 9.87
CA THR A 787 32.92 0.84 8.92
C THR A 787 33.99 0.05 8.18
N PHE A 788 35.12 0.68 7.82
CA PHE A 788 36.25 -0.04 7.19
C PHE A 788 36.99 -0.91 8.20
N GLU A 789 37.23 -0.41 9.41
CA GLU A 789 37.82 -1.19 10.50
C GLU A 789 36.97 -2.43 10.83
N PHE A 790 35.65 -2.26 10.89
CA PHE A 790 34.69 -3.34 11.10
C PHE A 790 34.76 -4.42 10.01
N LEU A 791 34.87 -4.00 8.73
CA LEU A 791 35.05 -4.93 7.60
C LEU A 791 36.38 -5.69 7.72
N HIS A 792 37.49 -5.02 7.99
CA HIS A 792 38.79 -5.66 8.18
C HIS A 792 38.77 -6.69 9.32
N LYS A 793 38.16 -6.33 10.46
CA LYS A 793 38.00 -7.20 11.63
C LYS A 793 37.15 -8.44 11.31
N HIS A 794 35.93 -8.25 10.80
CA HIS A 794 34.96 -9.34 10.66
C HIS A 794 35.11 -10.16 9.37
N LEU A 795 35.75 -9.62 8.34
CA LEU A 795 36.15 -10.38 7.15
C LEU A 795 37.58 -10.94 7.28
N ASN A 796 38.25 -10.77 8.42
CA ASN A 796 39.61 -11.24 8.66
C ASN A 796 40.56 -10.86 7.50
N TRP A 797 40.62 -9.58 7.18
CA TRP A 797 41.45 -9.03 6.12
C TRP A 797 42.40 -7.98 6.70
N PRO A 798 43.72 -8.04 6.42
CA PRO A 798 44.69 -7.16 7.06
C PRO A 798 44.41 -5.69 6.75
N LEU A 799 44.66 -4.82 7.73
CA LEU A 799 44.63 -3.37 7.52
C LEU A 799 45.70 -2.96 6.49
N PRO A 800 45.48 -1.88 5.73
CA PRO A 800 46.49 -1.32 4.84
C PRO A 800 47.78 -1.00 5.60
N ARG A 801 48.94 -1.27 5.00
CA ARG A 801 50.22 -0.85 5.58
C ARG A 801 50.32 0.67 5.42
N ASN A 802 50.42 1.39 6.52
CA ASN A 802 50.66 2.84 6.55
C ASN A 802 51.96 3.22 5.87
#